data_AF-A0A832HZS4-F1
#
_entry.id   AF-A0A832HZS4-F1
#
_cell.length_a   1.000
_cell.length_b   1.000
_cell.length_c   1.000
_cell.angle_alpha   90.00
_cell.angle_beta   90.00
_cell.angle_gamma   90.00
#
_symmetry.space_group_name_H-M   'P 1'
#
loop_
_entity.id
_entity.type
_entity.pdbx_description
1 polymer ?
#
loop_
_entity_poly.entity_id
_entity_poly.type
_entity_poly.pdbx_seq_one_letter_code
_entity_poly.pdbx_strand_id
1 'polypeptide(L)'
;MSGPGTALPPHVAAGPPWEAPFEALPPGMRARAFGVDYAHVRPAEGGDLYLTPFGWPLARHLLPGRWYADRWYATAGEALPGASGHVYHVRTRPLGGRAVDLVVKFSRMAQEVSVVIDASLPEDVPHEVLAEARYNSPMEEFGLVMELRRAGAAPGAPRVRTQRPLAIYAPPESFDLWELGRSACRFLPHHHQLAEDQGRAMRAIELDIKRIYVLLYGWIAGADAEDCHAAGLLPADDFRALMPRVTAELERLGYRVLDNKPRHYILRARPAGGVLRDRAGRPVYGLVDFEFLQRTREHQRRFEAAQRERYWRLHAAPPAPASAARPAGPPTVRVLGETYLFTTTPDGGQLFVHGRDPALADYFLPDRWRRTPRTRLSEASQVYRTRTRDHIHVVYRLSRVGVRPLVDPLSSRAARIREHGYNSPFEEVAIAERLREMGIGTTVPRAIYRTGHETVHAPHLRDPRRFEDHAALVTPEDPPGPVLSPRHDYYTIWDAYRGGTPWREPGREGMPGTMDLARAVDDALIAADEAEACLVQTRARLERRGLPSEGLDREDLLVELEPGGAVRRTAEGVAVILGLDALTAYEYGLLDDEDYRAVVRRMDERLRAADFEKLDPNGRHLLLTMDPDGRIVRTDSGEVLTVLCNFALVRSLYRPLR
;
A
#
# COMPACT_ATOMS: atom_id res chain seq x y z
N MET A 1 -18.50 -24.71 56.74
CA MET A 1 -17.19 -24.56 56.08
C MET A 1 -17.40 -23.73 54.84
N SER A 2 -17.01 -22.47 54.94
CA SER A 2 -17.13 -21.44 53.91
C SER A 2 -15.98 -21.59 52.93
N GLY A 3 -16.28 -21.88 51.65
CA GLY A 3 -15.28 -21.84 50.58
C GLY A 3 -15.00 -20.39 50.17
N PRO A 4 -13.74 -20.00 49.91
CA PRO A 4 -13.40 -18.61 49.64
C PRO A 4 -13.98 -18.18 48.30
N GLY A 5 -14.71 -17.06 48.33
CA GLY A 5 -15.21 -16.41 47.13
C GLY A 5 -14.05 -16.05 46.21
N THR A 6 -14.11 -16.55 44.99
CA THR A 6 -13.30 -16.08 43.87
C THR A 6 -13.67 -14.62 43.63
N ALA A 7 -12.85 -13.72 44.17
CA ALA A 7 -12.89 -12.31 43.80
C ALA A 7 -12.66 -12.21 42.29
N LEU A 8 -13.63 -11.65 41.57
CA LEU A 8 -13.45 -11.18 40.21
C LEU A 8 -12.20 -10.29 40.15
N PRO A 9 -11.33 -10.42 39.13
CA PRO A 9 -10.14 -9.59 39.01
C PRO A 9 -10.52 -8.10 38.97
N PRO A 10 -9.76 -7.21 39.65
CA PRO A 10 -10.14 -5.81 39.88
C PRO A 10 -9.99 -4.88 38.65
N HIS A 11 -10.13 -5.37 37.43
CA HIS A 11 -10.05 -4.56 36.20
C HIS A 11 -11.39 -4.27 35.52
N VAL A 12 -12.50 -4.24 36.29
CA VAL A 12 -13.79 -3.73 35.81
C VAL A 12 -14.22 -2.54 36.67
N ALA A 13 -13.50 -1.42 36.61
CA ALA A 13 -13.92 -0.18 37.30
C ALA A 13 -13.17 1.09 36.84
N ALA A 14 -13.15 1.38 35.55
CA ALA A 14 -13.07 2.76 35.05
C ALA A 14 -13.57 2.76 33.60
N GLY A 15 -14.57 3.60 33.29
CA GLY A 15 -14.97 3.80 31.89
C GLY A 15 -13.83 4.39 31.06
N PRO A 16 -14.00 4.52 29.72
CA PRO A 16 -13.05 5.23 28.87
C PRO A 16 -12.67 6.59 29.48
N PRO A 17 -11.41 7.08 29.30
CA PRO A 17 -10.99 8.37 29.83
C PRO A 17 -11.62 9.52 29.02
N TRP A 18 -12.93 9.74 29.20
CA TRP A 18 -13.74 10.65 28.40
C TRP A 18 -13.23 12.10 28.40
N GLU A 19 -12.53 12.50 29.45
CA GLU A 19 -11.97 13.84 29.63
C GLU A 19 -10.57 13.99 28.99
N ALA A 20 -9.93 12.90 28.56
CA ALA A 20 -8.63 12.97 27.92
C ALA A 20 -8.75 13.49 26.48
N PRO A 21 -7.78 14.29 26.00
CA PRO A 21 -7.73 14.66 24.59
C PRO A 21 -7.50 13.42 23.72
N PHE A 22 -7.99 13.45 22.49
CA PHE A 22 -7.95 12.32 21.56
C PHE A 22 -6.52 11.81 21.33
N GLU A 23 -5.55 12.71 21.29
CA GLU A 23 -4.13 12.43 21.05
C GLU A 23 -3.47 11.70 22.21
N ALA A 24 -4.02 11.82 23.43
CA ALA A 24 -3.51 11.17 24.64
C ALA A 24 -4.11 9.77 24.86
N LEU A 25 -4.93 9.27 23.93
CA LEU A 25 -5.52 7.94 24.06
C LEU A 25 -4.46 6.83 23.93
N PRO A 26 -4.55 5.77 24.77
CA PRO A 26 -3.59 4.69 24.74
C PRO A 26 -3.67 3.91 23.41
N PRO A 27 -2.56 3.35 22.89
CA PRO A 27 -2.54 2.65 21.60
C PRO A 27 -3.61 1.55 21.46
N GLY A 28 -3.92 0.81 22.53
CA GLY A 28 -4.95 -0.23 22.53
C GLY A 28 -6.39 0.27 22.35
N MET A 29 -6.63 1.57 22.54
CA MET A 29 -7.92 2.23 22.29
C MET A 29 -7.92 3.00 20.96
N ARG A 30 -6.83 2.95 20.20
CA ARG A 30 -6.74 3.65 18.93
C ARG A 30 -6.69 2.66 17.78
N ALA A 31 -7.44 2.97 16.73
CA ALA A 31 -7.39 2.29 15.46
C ALA A 31 -7.15 3.33 14.36
N ARG A 32 -6.68 2.90 13.19
CA ARG A 32 -6.53 3.78 12.03
C ARG A 32 -6.99 3.06 10.78
N ALA A 33 -7.76 3.74 9.93
CA ALA A 33 -8.16 3.26 8.62
C ALA A 33 -8.47 4.44 7.68
N PHE A 34 -8.19 4.29 6.40
CA PHE A 34 -8.26 5.27 5.33
C PHE A 34 -7.70 6.64 5.72
N GLY A 35 -6.56 6.64 6.42
CA GLY A 35 -5.90 7.85 6.92
C GLY A 35 -6.63 8.57 8.06
N VAL A 36 -7.63 7.94 8.68
CA VAL A 36 -8.40 8.48 9.82
C VAL A 36 -8.01 7.74 11.09
N ASP A 37 -7.66 8.49 12.13
CA ASP A 37 -7.52 7.95 13.47
C ASP A 37 -8.90 7.81 14.13
N TYR A 38 -9.12 6.68 14.78
CA TYR A 38 -10.32 6.38 15.53
C TYR A 38 -9.98 6.07 17.00
N ALA A 39 -10.80 6.57 17.91
CA ALA A 39 -10.91 6.01 19.24
C ALA A 39 -11.90 4.84 19.18
N HIS A 40 -11.45 3.64 19.52
CA HIS A 40 -12.27 2.44 19.59
C HIS A 40 -12.77 2.24 21.02
N VAL A 41 -14.10 2.23 21.15
CA VAL A 41 -14.80 2.00 22.40
C VAL A 41 -15.77 0.83 22.21
N ARG A 42 -15.85 -0.03 23.22
CA ARG A 42 -16.90 -1.06 23.31
C ARG A 42 -18.00 -0.54 24.25
N PRO A 43 -19.20 -0.22 23.73
CA PRO A 43 -20.33 0.17 24.56
C PRO A 43 -20.74 -0.95 25.53
N ALA A 44 -21.44 -0.60 26.61
CA ALA A 44 -21.95 -1.57 27.58
C ALA A 44 -23.02 -2.48 26.96
N GLU A 45 -23.74 -1.96 25.97
CA GLU A 45 -24.75 -2.65 25.17
C GLU A 45 -24.14 -3.62 24.15
N GLY A 46 -22.80 -3.68 24.03
CA GLY A 46 -22.08 -4.49 23.06
C GLY A 46 -21.76 -3.75 21.76
N GLY A 47 -21.14 -4.46 20.82
CA GLY A 47 -20.69 -3.91 19.54
C GLY A 47 -19.40 -3.08 19.63
N ASP A 48 -19.13 -2.35 18.55
CA ASP A 48 -17.92 -1.54 18.38
C ASP A 48 -18.29 -0.11 17.95
N LEU A 49 -17.76 0.88 18.66
CA LEU A 49 -17.92 2.29 18.37
C LEU A 49 -16.56 2.90 18.02
N TYR A 50 -16.42 3.39 16.79
CA TYR A 50 -15.23 4.05 16.27
C TYR A 50 -15.49 5.55 16.17
N LEU A 51 -14.85 6.34 17.01
CA LEU A 51 -15.04 7.79 17.09
C LEU A 51 -13.88 8.52 16.38
N THR A 52 -14.21 9.45 15.48
CA THR A 52 -13.19 10.32 14.88
C THR A 52 -12.74 11.39 15.87
N PRO A 53 -11.69 12.18 15.57
CA PRO A 53 -11.34 13.35 16.39
C PRO A 53 -12.47 14.38 16.50
N PHE A 54 -13.39 14.44 15.52
CA PHE A 54 -14.58 15.29 15.61
C PHE A 54 -15.66 14.71 16.54
N GLY A 55 -15.78 13.38 16.61
CA GLY A 55 -16.76 12.70 17.46
C GLY A 55 -16.31 12.55 18.90
N TRP A 56 -15.00 12.45 19.17
CA TRP A 56 -14.47 12.22 20.51
C TRP A 56 -14.94 13.23 21.57
N PRO A 57 -14.96 14.56 21.30
CA PRO A 57 -15.51 15.53 22.26
C PRO A 57 -17.01 15.35 22.56
N LEU A 58 -17.72 14.60 21.71
CA LEU A 58 -19.15 14.30 21.84
C LEU A 58 -19.40 12.84 22.24
N ALA A 59 -18.36 12.07 22.58
CA ALA A 59 -18.44 10.61 22.67
C ALA A 59 -19.59 10.10 23.56
N ARG A 60 -19.85 10.77 24.69
CA ARG A 60 -20.93 10.41 25.62
C ARG A 60 -22.34 10.59 25.03
N HIS A 61 -22.51 11.51 24.08
CA HIS A 61 -23.76 11.68 23.32
C HIS A 61 -23.87 10.69 22.16
N LEU A 62 -22.74 10.15 21.67
CA LEU A 62 -22.66 9.22 20.54
C LEU A 62 -22.78 7.75 20.97
N LEU A 63 -22.86 7.47 22.27
CA LEU A 63 -23.12 6.11 22.77
C LEU A 63 -24.48 5.58 22.26
N PRO A 64 -24.56 4.31 21.86
CA PRO A 64 -25.78 3.73 21.25
C PRO A 64 -27.05 3.89 22.09
N GLY A 65 -26.95 3.82 23.43
CA GLY A 65 -28.08 4.07 24.33
C GLY A 65 -28.75 5.45 24.20
N ARG A 66 -28.12 6.41 23.48
CA ARG A 66 -28.64 7.77 23.29
C ARG A 66 -29.39 7.99 21.98
N TRP A 67 -29.24 7.10 21.00
CA TRP A 67 -29.81 7.29 19.67
C TRP A 67 -30.16 5.99 18.93
N TYR A 68 -29.50 4.87 19.22
CA TYR A 68 -29.73 3.58 18.56
C TYR A 68 -30.71 2.68 19.32
N ALA A 69 -30.56 2.61 20.65
CA ALA A 69 -31.39 1.77 21.51
C ALA A 69 -32.89 2.07 21.32
N ASP A 70 -33.71 1.01 21.38
CA ASP A 70 -35.16 1.06 21.13
C ASP A 70 -35.55 1.64 19.76
N ARG A 71 -34.61 1.65 18.80
CA ARG A 71 -34.75 2.34 17.52
C ARG A 71 -35.10 3.82 17.68
N TRP A 72 -34.52 4.49 18.68
CA TRP A 72 -34.77 5.93 18.97
C TRP A 72 -34.61 6.82 17.73
N TYR A 73 -33.62 6.53 16.88
CA TYR A 73 -33.39 7.20 15.60
C TYR A 73 -34.61 7.19 14.67
N ALA A 74 -35.49 6.19 14.76
CA ALA A 74 -36.70 6.05 13.94
C ALA A 74 -37.97 6.44 14.72
N THR A 75 -38.04 6.19 16.03
CA THR A 75 -39.25 6.48 16.82
C THR A 75 -39.35 7.94 17.25
N ALA A 76 -38.21 8.59 17.48
CA ALA A 76 -38.12 9.99 17.92
C ALA A 76 -37.38 10.88 16.90
N GLY A 77 -36.72 10.27 15.92
CA GLY A 77 -36.18 10.96 14.76
C GLY A 77 -37.13 10.90 13.57
N GLU A 78 -36.69 11.44 12.45
CA GLU A 78 -37.41 11.45 11.18
C GLU A 78 -36.54 10.86 10.06
N ALA A 79 -37.17 10.07 9.18
CA ALA A 79 -36.51 9.60 7.96
C ALA A 79 -36.39 10.76 6.98
N LEU A 80 -35.20 10.96 6.41
CA LEU A 80 -34.97 12.07 5.48
C LEU A 80 -35.54 11.72 4.09
N PRO A 81 -36.37 12.57 3.47
CA PRO A 81 -36.93 12.35 2.14
C PRO A 81 -35.83 12.27 1.06
N GLY A 82 -36.06 11.51 0.00
CA GLY A 82 -35.13 11.42 -1.14
C GLY A 82 -33.86 10.61 -0.90
N ALA A 83 -33.58 10.20 0.34
CA ALA A 83 -32.61 9.16 0.66
C ALA A 83 -33.22 7.77 0.41
N SER A 84 -32.39 6.76 0.18
CA SER A 84 -32.79 5.36 -0.11
C SER A 84 -33.51 4.62 1.04
N GLY A 85 -34.11 5.32 2.01
CA GLY A 85 -34.77 4.76 3.20
C GLY A 85 -33.82 4.42 4.35
N HIS A 86 -32.54 4.81 4.24
CA HIS A 86 -31.46 4.42 5.14
C HIS A 86 -30.84 5.59 5.93
N VAL A 87 -31.46 6.78 5.92
CA VAL A 87 -30.91 7.98 6.55
C VAL A 87 -31.97 8.67 7.41
N TYR A 88 -31.60 9.00 8.65
CA TYR A 88 -32.48 9.61 9.64
C TYR A 88 -31.84 10.86 10.25
N HIS A 89 -32.62 11.90 10.50
CA HIS A 89 -32.24 12.97 11.43
C HIS A 89 -32.80 12.63 12.81
N VAL A 90 -31.95 12.68 13.83
CA VAL A 90 -32.36 12.43 15.21
C VAL A 90 -31.66 13.37 16.16
N ARG A 91 -32.40 13.82 17.17
CA ARG A 91 -31.83 14.49 18.34
C ARG A 91 -31.57 13.46 19.44
N THR A 92 -30.34 13.43 19.94
CA THR A 92 -29.94 12.46 20.98
C THR A 92 -30.73 12.63 22.27
N ARG A 93 -30.90 11.54 23.02
CA ARG A 93 -31.43 11.62 24.39
C ARG A 93 -30.54 12.57 25.22
N PRO A 94 -31.11 13.48 26.01
CA PRO A 94 -30.36 14.51 26.71
C PRO A 94 -29.39 13.89 27.73
N LEU A 95 -28.21 14.51 27.84
CA LEU A 95 -27.19 14.21 28.83
C LEU A 95 -26.73 15.54 29.43
N GLY A 96 -26.91 15.70 30.75
CA GLY A 96 -26.58 16.97 31.43
C GLY A 96 -27.33 18.18 30.85
N GLY A 97 -28.59 18.00 30.44
CA GLY A 97 -29.42 19.05 29.82
C GLY A 97 -29.06 19.40 28.38
N ARG A 98 -28.07 18.74 27.77
CA ARG A 98 -27.65 18.96 26.38
C ARG A 98 -28.02 17.78 25.49
N ALA A 99 -28.38 18.07 24.25
CA ALA A 99 -28.63 17.09 23.20
C ALA A 99 -27.98 17.57 21.90
N VAL A 100 -27.66 16.61 21.03
CA VAL A 100 -26.92 16.81 19.77
C VAL A 100 -27.78 16.31 18.63
N ASP A 101 -27.84 17.08 17.54
CA ASP A 101 -28.50 16.66 16.29
C ASP A 101 -27.53 15.85 15.43
N LEU A 102 -27.97 14.65 15.05
CA LEU A 102 -27.21 13.68 14.30
C LEU A 102 -27.94 13.29 13.02
N VAL A 103 -27.15 12.97 12.00
CA VAL A 103 -27.60 12.14 10.88
C VAL A 103 -27.12 10.72 11.13
N VAL A 104 -28.06 9.79 11.13
CA VAL A 104 -27.86 8.35 11.28
C VAL A 104 -28.02 7.71 9.90
N LYS A 105 -26.91 7.24 9.32
CA LYS A 105 -26.87 6.62 7.99
C LYS A 105 -26.47 5.16 8.08
N PHE A 106 -27.27 4.25 7.54
CA PHE A 106 -26.92 2.83 7.46
C PHE A 106 -26.08 2.56 6.20
N SER A 107 -24.94 1.92 6.37
CA SER A 107 -24.01 1.60 5.29
C SER A 107 -24.58 0.53 4.35
N ARG A 108 -24.55 0.84 3.05
CA ARG A 108 -24.94 -0.05 1.95
C ARG A 108 -23.77 -0.84 1.36
N MET A 109 -22.63 -0.86 2.05
CA MET A 109 -21.44 -1.62 1.65
C MET A 109 -21.83 -3.05 1.22
N ALA A 110 -21.25 -3.51 0.11
CA ALA A 110 -21.45 -4.83 -0.49
C ALA A 110 -22.88 -5.15 -1.00
N GLN A 111 -23.79 -4.19 -1.00
CA GLN A 111 -25.08 -4.31 -1.68
C GLN A 111 -24.96 -4.13 -3.19
N GLU A 112 -25.99 -4.56 -3.92
CA GLU A 112 -26.10 -4.29 -5.34
C GLU A 112 -26.37 -2.81 -5.60
N VAL A 113 -25.63 -2.24 -6.55
CA VAL A 113 -25.77 -0.84 -6.93
C VAL A 113 -26.79 -0.74 -8.06
N SER A 114 -27.94 -0.17 -7.75
CA SER A 114 -28.93 0.23 -8.75
C SER A 114 -28.67 1.69 -9.15
N VAL A 115 -27.61 1.97 -9.91
CA VAL A 115 -27.50 3.29 -10.56
C VAL A 115 -28.51 3.32 -11.69
N VAL A 116 -29.67 3.93 -11.45
CA VAL A 116 -30.55 4.33 -12.55
C VAL A 116 -29.81 5.44 -13.30
N ILE A 117 -29.58 5.25 -14.59
CA ILE A 117 -29.05 6.27 -15.51
C ILE A 117 -30.13 7.34 -15.65
N ASP A 118 -30.26 8.21 -14.64
CA ASP A 118 -31.23 9.29 -14.61
C ASP A 118 -30.49 10.60 -14.86
N ALA A 119 -30.36 10.96 -16.14
CA ALA A 119 -30.06 12.28 -16.74
C ALA A 119 -29.04 13.25 -16.09
N SER A 120 -28.25 12.84 -15.10
CA SER A 120 -27.41 13.70 -14.26
C SER A 120 -25.97 13.21 -14.10
N LEU A 121 -25.56 12.25 -14.93
CA LEU A 121 -24.15 11.89 -15.05
C LEU A 121 -23.42 13.01 -15.81
N PRO A 122 -22.22 13.43 -15.37
CA PRO A 122 -21.34 14.24 -16.21
C PRO A 122 -21.10 13.46 -17.53
N GLU A 123 -21.27 14.11 -18.68
CA GLU A 123 -21.20 13.49 -20.01
C GLU A 123 -19.86 12.75 -20.27
N ASP A 124 -18.84 13.03 -19.45
CA ASP A 124 -17.46 12.55 -19.61
C ASP A 124 -17.05 11.37 -18.69
N VAL A 125 -17.98 10.71 -17.98
CA VAL A 125 -17.61 9.55 -17.13
C VAL A 125 -17.50 8.27 -17.98
N PRO A 126 -16.31 7.61 -18.06
CA PRO A 126 -16.15 6.40 -18.86
C PRO A 126 -17.06 5.26 -18.39
N HIS A 127 -17.61 4.48 -19.32
CA HIS A 127 -18.48 3.33 -19.01
C HIS A 127 -17.86 2.33 -18.02
N GLU A 128 -16.55 2.12 -18.09
CA GLU A 128 -15.79 1.29 -17.14
C GLU A 128 -15.95 1.75 -15.69
N VAL A 129 -15.92 3.07 -15.46
CA VAL A 129 -16.07 3.65 -14.12
C VAL A 129 -17.46 3.40 -13.56
N LEU A 130 -18.47 3.46 -14.42
CA LEU A 130 -19.86 3.18 -14.02
C LEU A 130 -20.06 1.69 -13.73
N ALA A 131 -19.43 0.81 -14.50
CA ALA A 131 -19.44 -0.63 -14.27
C ALA A 131 -18.74 -1.03 -12.95
N GLU A 132 -17.76 -0.23 -12.51
CA GLU A 132 -17.03 -0.41 -11.24
C GLU A 132 -17.68 0.30 -10.05
N ALA A 133 -18.81 0.98 -10.23
CA ALA A 133 -19.47 1.71 -9.16
C ALA A 133 -19.87 0.78 -8.01
N ARG A 134 -19.43 1.14 -6.79
CA ARG A 134 -19.73 0.43 -5.55
C ARG A 134 -19.97 1.42 -4.43
N TYR A 135 -20.84 1.05 -3.48
CA TYR A 135 -20.97 1.77 -2.23
C TYR A 135 -19.66 1.71 -1.44
N ASN A 136 -19.15 2.84 -0.96
CA ASN A 136 -17.98 2.87 -0.09
C ASN A 136 -18.20 2.05 1.20
N SER A 137 -17.12 1.46 1.73
CA SER A 137 -17.17 0.94 3.11
C SER A 137 -17.29 2.10 4.12
N PRO A 138 -17.76 1.87 5.36
CA PRO A 138 -17.90 2.95 6.34
C PRO A 138 -16.60 3.71 6.61
N MET A 139 -15.48 2.98 6.67
CA MET A 139 -14.16 3.54 6.94
C MET A 139 -13.62 4.29 5.72
N GLU A 140 -13.83 3.74 4.52
CA GLU A 140 -13.49 4.38 3.25
C GLU A 140 -14.26 5.70 3.05
N GLU A 141 -15.57 5.72 3.32
CA GLU A 141 -16.40 6.93 3.23
C GLU A 141 -15.86 8.04 4.15
N PHE A 142 -15.62 7.72 5.43
CA PHE A 142 -15.02 8.68 6.37
C PHE A 142 -13.63 9.14 5.93
N GLY A 143 -12.79 8.23 5.43
CA GLY A 143 -11.46 8.54 4.91
C GLY A 143 -11.49 9.56 3.78
N LEU A 144 -12.33 9.33 2.78
CA LEU A 144 -12.49 10.23 1.63
C LEU A 144 -13.05 11.59 2.05
N VAL A 145 -14.04 11.64 2.95
CA VAL A 145 -14.56 12.89 3.49
C VAL A 145 -13.49 13.67 4.24
N MET A 146 -12.69 12.99 5.08
CA MET A 146 -11.61 13.61 5.83
C MET A 146 -10.48 14.11 4.91
N GLU A 147 -10.19 13.41 3.82
CA GLU A 147 -9.22 13.84 2.80
C GLU A 147 -9.72 15.06 2.03
N LEU A 148 -10.97 15.04 1.54
CA LEU A 148 -11.62 16.17 0.87
C LEU A 148 -11.60 17.44 1.73
N ARG A 149 -11.88 17.30 3.03
CA ARG A 149 -11.82 18.42 3.99
C ARG A 149 -10.41 18.98 4.17
N ARG A 150 -9.39 18.12 4.20
CA ARG A 150 -7.98 18.54 4.26
C ARG A 150 -7.57 19.26 2.99
N ALA A 151 -7.94 18.74 1.82
CA ALA A 151 -7.66 19.35 0.54
C ALA A 151 -8.30 20.75 0.42
N GLY A 152 -9.56 20.90 0.85
CA GLY A 152 -10.26 22.19 0.86
C GLY A 152 -9.79 23.20 1.91
N ALA A 153 -8.89 22.81 2.83
CA ALA A 153 -8.28 23.72 3.81
C ALA A 153 -7.02 24.43 3.28
N ALA A 154 -6.47 23.96 2.14
CA ALA A 154 -5.30 24.57 1.53
C ALA A 154 -5.58 26.00 1.02
N PRO A 155 -4.62 26.94 1.11
CA PRO A 155 -4.78 28.29 0.58
C PRO A 155 -5.17 28.28 -0.91
N GLY A 156 -6.23 29.00 -1.28
CA GLY A 156 -6.71 29.08 -2.68
C GLY A 156 -7.53 27.87 -3.18
N ALA A 157 -7.65 26.81 -2.38
CA ALA A 157 -8.50 25.67 -2.70
C ALA A 157 -10.00 26.04 -2.67
N PRO A 158 -10.86 25.35 -3.44
CA PRO A 158 -12.29 25.58 -3.38
C PRO A 158 -12.82 25.03 -2.06
N ARG A 159 -13.85 25.68 -1.53
CA ARG A 159 -14.35 25.37 -0.19
C ARG A 159 -15.62 24.54 -0.24
N VAL A 160 -15.43 23.23 -0.44
CA VAL A 160 -16.50 22.23 -0.30
C VAL A 160 -16.76 21.99 1.19
N ARG A 161 -17.93 22.42 1.68
CA ARG A 161 -18.33 22.20 3.08
C ARG A 161 -19.03 20.85 3.17
N THR A 162 -18.62 19.99 4.09
CA THR A 162 -19.23 18.68 4.31
C THR A 162 -19.76 18.54 5.73
N GLN A 163 -20.62 17.55 5.96
CA GLN A 163 -20.92 17.10 7.32
C GLN A 163 -19.65 16.68 8.05
N ARG A 164 -19.64 16.83 9.38
CA ARG A 164 -18.55 16.30 10.20
C ARG A 164 -18.79 14.80 10.39
N PRO A 165 -17.89 13.91 9.96
CA PRO A 165 -17.97 12.49 10.29
C PRO A 165 -17.62 12.31 11.76
N LEU A 166 -18.58 11.86 12.58
CA LEU A 166 -18.44 11.80 14.03
C LEU A 166 -18.07 10.40 14.50
N ALA A 167 -18.85 9.38 14.13
CA ALA A 167 -18.59 8.01 14.56
C ALA A 167 -19.10 6.97 13.57
N ILE A 168 -18.55 5.76 13.65
CA ILE A 168 -19.07 4.56 13.04
C ILE A 168 -19.44 3.61 14.16
N TYR A 169 -20.69 3.16 14.20
CA TYR A 169 -21.16 2.16 15.14
C TYR A 169 -21.47 0.86 14.40
N ALA A 170 -20.85 -0.24 14.83
CA ALA A 170 -21.20 -1.59 14.43
C ALA A 170 -21.86 -2.27 15.63
N PRO A 171 -23.17 -2.49 15.63
CA PRO A 171 -23.83 -3.11 16.76
C PRO A 171 -23.53 -4.63 16.77
N PRO A 172 -23.80 -5.35 17.88
CA PRO A 172 -23.38 -6.73 18.04
C PRO A 172 -24.20 -7.75 17.23
N GLU A 173 -25.35 -7.35 16.70
CA GLU A 173 -26.24 -8.23 15.94
C GLU A 173 -25.60 -8.69 14.62
N SER A 174 -25.86 -9.94 14.28
CA SER A 174 -25.45 -10.59 13.03
C SER A 174 -26.69 -10.96 12.24
N PHE A 175 -26.62 -10.75 10.92
CA PHE A 175 -27.71 -11.00 9.98
C PHE A 175 -27.27 -11.95 8.87
N ASP A 176 -28.23 -12.56 8.20
CA ASP A 176 -27.97 -13.27 6.96
C ASP A 176 -27.73 -12.28 5.81
N LEU A 177 -26.96 -12.73 4.80
CA LEU A 177 -26.56 -11.87 3.69
C LEU A 177 -27.75 -11.32 2.89
N TRP A 178 -28.80 -12.13 2.72
CA TRP A 178 -30.00 -11.75 1.99
C TRP A 178 -30.81 -10.68 2.72
N GLU A 179 -30.83 -10.69 4.06
CA GLU A 179 -31.50 -9.66 4.87
C GLU A 179 -30.82 -8.29 4.71
N LEU A 180 -29.50 -8.30 4.54
CA LEU A 180 -28.70 -7.11 4.29
C LEU A 180 -28.60 -6.74 2.81
N GLY A 181 -29.11 -7.57 1.90
CA GLY A 181 -28.93 -7.42 0.45
C GLY A 181 -27.47 -7.49 0.00
N ARG A 182 -26.59 -8.16 0.75
CA ARG A 182 -25.13 -8.18 0.52
C ARG A 182 -24.68 -9.41 -0.25
N SER A 183 -23.57 -9.27 -0.97
CA SER A 183 -22.89 -10.40 -1.64
C SER A 183 -21.42 -10.49 -1.26
N ALA A 184 -20.90 -11.71 -1.15
CA ALA A 184 -19.50 -11.95 -0.81
C ALA A 184 -18.52 -11.39 -1.85
N CYS A 185 -18.86 -11.48 -3.15
CA CYS A 185 -18.01 -10.96 -4.23
C CYS A 185 -17.86 -9.43 -4.19
N ARG A 186 -18.90 -8.69 -3.78
CA ARG A 186 -18.84 -7.22 -3.60
C ARG A 186 -18.22 -6.82 -2.28
N PHE A 187 -18.25 -7.69 -1.27
CA PHE A 187 -17.61 -7.45 0.01
C PHE A 187 -16.09 -7.60 -0.03
N LEU A 188 -15.59 -8.58 -0.80
CA LEU A 188 -14.18 -8.94 -0.84
C LEU A 188 -13.24 -7.74 -1.16
N PRO A 189 -13.54 -6.85 -2.13
CA PRO A 189 -12.74 -5.65 -2.36
C PRO A 189 -12.62 -4.74 -1.13
N HIS A 190 -13.71 -4.54 -0.37
CA HIS A 190 -13.69 -3.71 0.84
C HIS A 190 -12.80 -4.30 1.92
N HIS A 191 -12.90 -5.61 2.13
CA HIS A 191 -12.06 -6.33 3.08
C HIS A 191 -10.57 -6.20 2.71
N HIS A 192 -10.24 -6.34 1.42
CA HIS A 192 -8.87 -6.18 0.94
C HIS A 192 -8.35 -4.75 1.10
N GLN A 193 -9.12 -3.75 0.70
CA GLN A 193 -8.74 -2.34 0.81
C GLN A 193 -8.55 -1.89 2.26
N LEU A 194 -9.42 -2.33 3.17
CA LEU A 194 -9.23 -2.05 4.59
C LEU A 194 -7.95 -2.72 5.10
N ALA A 195 -7.75 -4.01 4.82
CA ALA A 195 -6.52 -4.70 5.21
C ALA A 195 -5.25 -4.07 4.60
N GLU A 196 -5.36 -3.44 3.43
CA GLU A 196 -4.29 -2.72 2.75
C GLU A 196 -3.93 -1.40 3.44
N ASP A 197 -4.93 -0.63 3.84
CA ASP A 197 -4.71 0.69 4.43
C ASP A 197 -4.15 0.63 5.86
N GLN A 198 -4.55 -0.38 6.64
CA GLN A 198 -4.24 -0.41 8.06
C GLN A 198 -2.79 -0.86 8.35
N GLY A 199 -2.05 -0.03 9.08
CA GLY A 199 -0.76 -0.39 9.68
C GLY A 199 -0.92 -1.14 11.01
N ARG A 200 0.11 -1.89 11.43
CA ARG A 200 0.02 -2.78 12.60
C ARG A 200 0.30 -2.14 13.95
N ALA A 201 0.75 -0.89 13.97
CA ALA A 201 1.03 -0.17 15.22
C ALA A 201 -0.23 0.13 16.06
N MET A 202 -1.42 -0.11 15.52
CA MET A 202 -2.71 0.22 16.11
C MET A 202 -3.64 -0.98 16.01
N ARG A 203 -4.76 -0.93 16.75
CA ARG A 203 -5.76 -1.98 16.68
C ARG A 203 -6.34 -2.08 15.26
N ALA A 204 -6.26 -3.28 14.67
CA ALA A 204 -6.87 -3.56 13.37
C ALA A 204 -8.40 -3.47 13.45
N ILE A 205 -9.01 -2.97 12.37
CA ILE A 205 -10.46 -2.92 12.23
C ILE A 205 -10.83 -4.06 11.29
N GLU A 206 -11.73 -4.93 11.73
CA GLU A 206 -12.26 -5.99 10.88
C GLU A 206 -13.66 -5.62 10.43
N LEU A 207 -13.87 -5.67 9.11
CA LEU A 207 -15.21 -5.67 8.55
C LEU A 207 -15.75 -7.10 8.57
N ASP A 208 -16.91 -7.26 9.17
CA ASP A 208 -17.80 -8.41 9.07
C ASP A 208 -18.93 -8.12 8.08
N ILE A 209 -19.09 -9.00 7.09
CA ILE A 209 -20.14 -8.93 6.07
C ILE A 209 -21.55 -9.09 6.66
N LYS A 210 -21.69 -9.78 7.80
CA LYS A 210 -22.96 -10.06 8.47
C LYS A 210 -23.42 -8.98 9.45
N ARG A 211 -22.59 -7.96 9.70
CA ARG A 211 -22.91 -6.88 10.64
C ARG A 211 -23.36 -5.61 9.92
N ILE A 212 -24.32 -4.91 10.49
CA ILE A 212 -24.65 -3.56 10.00
C ILE A 212 -23.58 -2.57 10.46
N TYR A 213 -23.40 -1.50 9.69
CA TYR A 213 -22.55 -0.38 10.07
C TYR A 213 -23.35 0.90 9.94
N VAL A 214 -23.32 1.72 11.00
CA VAL A 214 -24.09 2.95 11.09
C VAL A 214 -23.12 4.12 11.18
N LEU A 215 -23.13 4.98 10.18
CA LEU A 215 -22.34 6.20 10.14
C LEU A 215 -23.11 7.33 10.81
N LEU A 216 -22.46 8.00 11.76
CA LEU A 216 -22.98 9.18 12.44
C LEU A 216 -22.29 10.43 11.91
N TYR A 217 -23.09 11.33 11.36
CA TYR A 217 -22.66 12.64 10.90
C TYR A 217 -23.29 13.75 11.74
N GLY A 218 -22.62 14.89 11.85
CA GLY A 218 -23.23 16.09 12.43
C GLY A 218 -24.30 16.68 11.51
N TRP A 219 -25.44 17.09 12.10
CA TRP A 219 -26.51 17.77 11.36
C TRP A 219 -26.05 19.13 10.78
N ILE A 220 -26.45 19.42 9.54
CA ILE A 220 -26.29 20.74 8.93
C ILE A 220 -27.67 21.38 8.85
N ALA A 221 -27.89 22.46 9.60
CA ALA A 221 -29.13 23.20 9.54
C ALA A 221 -29.31 23.89 8.17
N GLY A 222 -30.39 23.52 7.48
CA GLY A 222 -30.81 24.01 6.17
C GLY A 222 -31.85 23.09 5.53
N ALA A 223 -32.26 23.41 4.31
CA ALA A 223 -33.05 22.54 3.43
C ALA A 223 -32.21 22.21 2.19
N ASP A 224 -32.51 21.14 1.47
CA ASP A 224 -31.78 20.83 0.24
C ASP A 224 -32.11 21.80 -0.90
N ALA A 225 -31.34 21.75 -1.99
CA ALA A 225 -31.47 22.72 -3.07
C ALA A 225 -32.78 22.55 -3.88
N GLU A 226 -33.34 21.35 -3.98
CA GLU A 226 -34.63 21.12 -4.67
C GLU A 226 -35.75 21.77 -3.85
N ASP A 227 -35.77 21.52 -2.54
CA ASP A 227 -36.73 22.13 -1.62
C ASP A 227 -36.59 23.66 -1.57
N CYS A 228 -35.36 24.18 -1.52
CA CYS A 228 -35.13 25.62 -1.57
C CYS A 228 -35.60 26.26 -2.88
N HIS A 229 -35.45 25.56 -4.00
CA HIS A 229 -35.91 26.04 -5.29
C HIS A 229 -37.45 26.02 -5.37
N ALA A 230 -38.07 24.90 -4.96
CA ALA A 230 -39.52 24.75 -4.90
C ALA A 230 -40.17 25.79 -3.98
N ALA A 231 -39.53 26.13 -2.86
CA ALA A 231 -39.97 27.16 -1.93
C ALA A 231 -39.67 28.60 -2.40
N GLY A 232 -39.06 28.81 -3.57
CA GLY A 232 -38.71 30.12 -4.10
C GLY A 232 -37.55 30.83 -3.38
N LEU A 233 -36.82 30.13 -2.50
CA LEU A 233 -35.66 30.67 -1.78
C LEU A 233 -34.38 30.66 -2.63
N LEU A 234 -34.33 29.79 -3.64
CA LEU A 234 -33.23 29.66 -4.58
C LEU A 234 -33.72 29.97 -6.01
N PRO A 235 -33.27 31.09 -6.61
CA PRO A 235 -33.61 31.45 -7.99
C PRO A 235 -33.21 30.36 -8.99
N ALA A 236 -33.97 30.24 -10.09
CA ALA A 236 -33.75 29.20 -11.10
C ALA A 236 -32.32 29.20 -11.69
N ASP A 237 -31.74 30.38 -11.93
CA ASP A 237 -30.39 30.49 -12.48
C ASP A 237 -29.33 29.99 -11.48
N ASP A 238 -29.49 30.31 -10.20
CA ASP A 238 -28.61 29.80 -9.13
C ASP A 238 -28.77 28.28 -8.97
N PHE A 239 -29.99 27.74 -9.06
CA PHE A 239 -30.25 26.31 -8.98
C PHE A 239 -29.57 25.54 -10.13
N ARG A 240 -29.72 26.03 -11.38
CA ARG A 240 -29.06 25.44 -12.56
C ARG A 240 -27.54 25.54 -12.48
N ALA A 241 -27.01 26.66 -11.96
CA ALA A 241 -25.57 26.86 -11.84
C ALA A 241 -24.92 26.09 -10.68
N LEU A 242 -25.70 25.62 -9.70
CA LEU A 242 -25.18 25.00 -8.49
C LEU A 242 -24.47 23.68 -8.78
N MET A 243 -25.11 22.74 -9.48
CA MET A 243 -24.52 21.43 -9.73
C MET A 243 -23.22 21.50 -10.56
N PRO A 244 -23.15 22.20 -11.72
CA PRO A 244 -21.89 22.34 -12.47
C PRO A 244 -20.78 22.96 -11.62
N ARG A 245 -21.12 23.93 -10.77
CA ARG A 245 -20.17 24.55 -9.84
C ARG A 245 -19.64 23.54 -8.83
N VAL A 246 -20.50 22.76 -8.17
CA VAL A 246 -20.05 21.76 -7.18
C VAL A 246 -19.17 20.69 -7.84
N THR A 247 -19.55 20.22 -9.03
CA THR A 247 -18.74 19.28 -9.81
C THR A 247 -17.36 19.85 -10.11
N ALA A 248 -17.26 21.07 -10.63
CA ALA A 248 -15.97 21.72 -10.90
C ALA A 248 -15.14 21.97 -9.61
N GLU A 249 -15.79 22.31 -8.49
CA GLU A 249 -15.11 22.47 -7.20
C GLU A 249 -14.55 21.13 -6.66
N LEU A 250 -15.28 20.02 -6.83
CA LEU A 250 -14.83 18.67 -6.47
C LEU A 250 -13.70 18.19 -7.38
N GLU A 251 -13.81 18.38 -8.69
CA GLU A 251 -12.79 17.98 -9.66
C GLU A 251 -11.47 18.71 -9.44
N ARG A 252 -11.52 20.01 -9.12
CA ARG A 252 -10.33 20.80 -8.77
C ARG A 252 -9.65 20.30 -7.48
N LEU A 253 -10.39 19.65 -6.60
CA LEU A 253 -9.86 18.97 -5.42
C LEU A 253 -9.44 17.52 -5.71
N GLY A 254 -9.67 17.01 -6.92
CA GLY A 254 -9.38 15.64 -7.33
C GLY A 254 -10.41 14.63 -6.84
N TYR A 255 -11.67 15.02 -6.67
CA TYR A 255 -12.77 14.15 -6.28
C TYR A 255 -13.95 14.23 -7.23
N ARG A 256 -14.82 13.23 -7.15
CA ARG A 256 -16.13 13.21 -7.81
C ARG A 256 -17.13 12.42 -6.97
N VAL A 257 -18.42 12.65 -7.20
CA VAL A 257 -19.52 11.85 -6.63
C VAL A 257 -20.31 11.29 -7.80
N LEU A 258 -20.45 9.96 -7.90
CA LEU A 258 -21.11 9.35 -9.07
C LEU A 258 -22.64 9.56 -9.07
N ASP A 259 -23.27 9.68 -7.90
CA ASP A 259 -24.70 9.98 -7.75
C ASP A 259 -24.93 11.43 -7.31
N ASN A 260 -24.36 12.40 -8.03
CA ASN A 260 -24.41 13.79 -7.61
C ASN A 260 -25.75 14.45 -7.98
N LYS A 261 -26.57 14.81 -6.99
CA LYS A 261 -27.94 15.34 -7.19
C LYS A 261 -28.18 16.62 -6.38
N PRO A 262 -29.09 17.52 -6.81
CA PRO A 262 -29.35 18.76 -6.09
C PRO A 262 -29.83 18.56 -4.64
N ARG A 263 -30.57 17.47 -4.36
CA ARG A 263 -30.91 17.05 -2.99
C ARG A 263 -29.71 16.79 -2.05
N HIS A 264 -28.49 16.65 -2.58
CA HIS A 264 -27.26 16.48 -1.78
C HIS A 264 -26.62 17.81 -1.35
N TYR A 265 -27.26 18.95 -1.67
CA TYR A 265 -26.75 20.28 -1.34
C TYR A 265 -27.64 20.99 -0.32
N ILE A 266 -27.20 21.04 0.93
CA ILE A 266 -27.93 21.71 2.01
C ILE A 266 -27.62 23.20 2.00
N LEU A 267 -28.67 24.01 1.84
CA LEU A 267 -28.63 25.46 1.82
C LEU A 267 -29.30 26.01 3.08
N ARG A 268 -28.70 27.05 3.67
CA ARG A 268 -29.26 27.71 4.85
C ARG A 268 -30.13 28.88 4.43
N ALA A 269 -31.42 28.81 4.73
CA ALA A 269 -32.33 29.95 4.58
C ALA A 269 -31.94 31.11 5.51
N ARG A 270 -32.20 32.34 5.08
CA ARG A 270 -32.02 33.56 5.88
C ARG A 270 -33.37 34.08 6.39
N PRO A 271 -33.42 34.71 7.57
CA PRO A 271 -34.65 35.32 8.09
C PRO A 271 -35.23 36.40 7.16
N ALA A 272 -34.37 37.12 6.43
CA ALA A 272 -34.77 38.17 5.48
C ALA A 272 -35.20 37.63 4.11
N GLY A 273 -35.36 36.31 3.96
CA GLY A 273 -35.63 35.64 2.68
C GLY A 273 -34.37 35.20 1.93
N GLY A 274 -34.54 34.21 1.07
CA GLY A 274 -33.47 33.60 0.27
C GLY A 274 -32.47 32.75 1.07
N VAL A 275 -31.40 32.33 0.41
CA VAL A 275 -30.34 31.49 0.99
C VAL A 275 -29.08 32.27 1.41
N LEU A 276 -28.29 31.69 2.30
CA LEU A 276 -26.99 32.21 2.69
C LEU A 276 -26.06 32.31 1.47
N ARG A 277 -25.43 33.47 1.30
CA ARG A 277 -24.49 33.75 0.20
C ARG A 277 -23.09 34.06 0.70
N ASP A 278 -22.10 33.76 -0.14
CA ASP A 278 -20.70 34.12 0.10
C ASP A 278 -20.41 35.58 -0.29
N ARG A 279 -19.15 36.03 -0.14
CA ARG A 279 -18.73 37.41 -0.49
C ARG A 279 -18.87 37.72 -1.98
N ALA A 280 -18.92 36.71 -2.84
CA ALA A 280 -19.12 36.85 -4.28
C ALA A 280 -20.60 36.75 -4.68
N GLY A 281 -21.52 36.74 -3.70
CA GLY A 281 -22.96 36.67 -3.94
C GLY A 281 -23.46 35.29 -4.33
N ARG A 282 -22.65 34.23 -4.24
CA ARG A 282 -23.07 32.88 -4.63
C ARG A 282 -23.67 32.11 -3.46
N PRO A 283 -24.64 31.19 -3.69
CA PRO A 283 -25.17 30.34 -2.63
C PRO A 283 -24.08 29.55 -1.90
N VAL A 284 -24.18 29.49 -0.57
CA VAL A 284 -23.34 28.65 0.29
C VAL A 284 -24.05 27.35 0.55
N TYR A 285 -23.42 26.25 0.16
CA TYR A 285 -23.95 24.90 0.32
C TYR A 285 -23.11 24.06 1.30
N GLY A 286 -23.73 23.03 1.85
CA GLY A 286 -23.07 21.88 2.47
C GLY A 286 -23.38 20.62 1.67
N LEU A 287 -22.34 19.90 1.26
CA LEU A 287 -22.45 18.60 0.61
C LEU A 287 -22.78 17.52 1.66
N VAL A 288 -23.72 16.65 1.32
CA VAL A 288 -24.09 15.44 2.07
C VAL A 288 -24.05 14.23 1.14
N ASP A 289 -24.23 13.04 1.73
CA ASP A 289 -24.23 11.73 1.07
C ASP A 289 -22.96 11.38 0.27
N PHE A 290 -22.03 10.71 0.92
CA PHE A 290 -20.68 10.42 0.39
C PHE A 290 -20.47 8.96 -0.03
N GLU A 291 -21.53 8.18 -0.14
CA GLU A 291 -21.44 6.73 -0.40
C GLU A 291 -20.81 6.39 -1.77
N PHE A 292 -20.85 7.33 -2.72
CA PHE A 292 -20.21 7.26 -4.03
C PHE A 292 -19.14 8.35 -4.24
N LEU A 293 -18.66 8.96 -3.16
CA LEU A 293 -17.49 9.84 -3.24
C LEU A 293 -16.28 9.01 -3.66
N GLN A 294 -15.51 9.48 -4.63
CA GLN A 294 -14.31 8.81 -5.13
C GLN A 294 -13.22 9.84 -5.43
N ARG A 295 -11.95 9.41 -5.35
CA ARG A 295 -10.85 10.15 -5.99
C ARG A 295 -11.03 10.08 -7.51
N THR A 296 -10.65 11.14 -8.22
CA THR A 296 -10.48 11.04 -9.68
C THR A 296 -9.33 10.09 -10.01
N ARG A 297 -9.31 9.49 -11.21
CA ARG A 297 -8.20 8.60 -11.63
C ARG A 297 -6.84 9.30 -11.49
N GLU A 298 -6.77 10.59 -11.82
CA GLU A 298 -5.55 11.40 -11.68
C GLU A 298 -5.13 11.59 -10.22
N HIS A 299 -6.08 11.91 -9.34
CA HIS A 299 -5.77 12.08 -7.92
C HIS A 299 -5.40 10.74 -7.27
N GLN A 300 -6.05 9.63 -7.65
CA GLN A 300 -5.68 8.29 -7.22
C GLN A 300 -4.23 7.95 -7.62
N ARG A 301 -3.82 8.24 -8.87
CA ARG A 301 -2.42 8.08 -9.30
C ARG A 301 -1.45 8.94 -8.50
N ARG A 302 -1.76 10.23 -8.28
CA ARG A 302 -0.94 11.14 -7.47
C ARG A 302 -0.80 10.64 -6.02
N PHE A 303 -1.86 10.07 -5.46
CA PHE A 303 -1.84 9.48 -4.12
C PHE A 303 -0.90 8.26 -4.07
N GLU A 304 -1.00 7.35 -5.03
CA GLU A 304 -0.11 6.18 -5.15
C GLU A 304 1.36 6.59 -5.36
N ALA A 305 1.60 7.59 -6.21
CA ALA A 305 2.92 8.17 -6.43
C ALA A 305 3.53 8.74 -5.14
N ALA A 306 2.75 9.49 -4.36
CA ALA A 306 3.20 10.05 -3.09
C ALA A 306 3.52 8.95 -2.05
N GLN A 307 2.79 7.83 -2.03
CA GLN A 307 3.11 6.69 -1.15
C GLN A 307 4.44 6.04 -1.55
N ARG A 308 4.70 5.86 -2.85
CA ARG A 308 5.98 5.34 -3.35
C ARG A 308 7.13 6.28 -3.05
N GLU A 309 6.96 7.58 -3.31
CA GLU A 309 7.98 8.59 -3.03
C GLU A 309 8.33 8.62 -1.54
N ARG A 310 7.35 8.43 -0.66
CA ARG A 310 7.60 8.29 0.78
C ARG A 310 8.49 7.08 1.09
N TYR A 311 8.19 5.90 0.54
CA TYR A 311 9.02 4.70 0.73
C TYR A 311 10.48 4.95 0.30
N TRP A 312 10.66 5.52 -0.88
CA TRP A 312 11.96 5.83 -1.46
C TRP A 312 12.77 6.82 -0.60
N ARG A 313 12.11 7.87 -0.09
CA ARG A 313 12.72 8.81 0.87
C ARG A 313 13.26 8.14 2.14
N LEU A 314 12.63 7.07 2.63
CA LEU A 314 13.11 6.33 3.82
C LEU A 314 14.42 5.59 3.57
N HIS A 315 14.68 5.17 2.33
CA HIS A 315 15.97 4.56 1.94
C HIS A 315 17.03 5.60 1.60
N ALA A 316 16.60 6.78 1.15
CA ALA A 316 17.48 7.86 0.75
C ALA A 316 17.98 8.70 1.95
N ALA A 317 17.13 8.96 2.94
CA ALA A 317 17.42 9.91 4.01
C ALA A 317 18.63 9.48 4.88
N PRO A 318 19.57 10.39 5.17
CA PRO A 318 20.57 10.13 6.19
C PRO A 318 19.86 9.85 7.53
N PRO A 319 20.40 8.94 8.37
CA PRO A 319 19.77 8.58 9.63
C PRO A 319 19.50 9.85 10.45
N ALA A 320 18.27 10.01 10.93
CA ALA A 320 17.90 11.14 11.76
C ALA A 320 18.85 11.25 12.98
N PRO A 321 19.26 12.47 13.38
CA PRO A 321 20.15 12.66 14.52
C PRO A 321 19.52 12.09 15.79
N ALA A 322 20.34 11.42 16.61
CA ALA A 322 19.94 10.65 17.80
C ALA A 322 19.18 11.45 18.89
N SER A 323 19.01 12.77 18.73
CA SER A 323 18.35 13.65 19.71
C SER A 323 16.83 13.77 19.56
N ALA A 324 16.24 13.30 18.46
CA ALA A 324 14.79 13.23 18.34
C ALA A 324 14.29 11.97 19.07
N ALA A 325 13.42 12.13 20.08
CA ALA A 325 12.78 11.02 20.77
C ALA A 325 12.14 10.07 19.73
N ARG A 326 12.76 8.90 19.50
CA ARG A 326 12.25 7.91 18.54
C ARG A 326 10.88 7.44 19.04
N PRO A 327 9.82 7.51 18.22
CA PRO A 327 8.59 6.80 18.56
C PRO A 327 8.92 5.30 18.74
N ALA A 328 8.18 4.62 19.61
CA ALA A 328 8.32 3.18 19.82
C ALA A 328 8.18 2.44 18.48
N GLY A 329 9.30 1.99 17.92
CA GLY A 329 9.38 1.27 16.65
C GLY A 329 9.88 -0.15 16.86
N PRO A 330 9.84 -1.01 15.83
CA PRO A 330 10.34 -2.38 15.93
C PRO A 330 11.81 -2.39 16.39
N PRO A 331 12.19 -3.38 17.22
CA PRO A 331 13.57 -3.53 17.66
C PRO A 331 14.50 -3.73 16.47
N THR A 332 15.74 -3.27 16.60
CA THR A 332 16.79 -3.50 15.60
C THR A 332 17.67 -4.67 16.02
N VAL A 333 18.06 -5.52 15.06
CA VAL A 333 19.01 -6.62 15.26
C VAL A 333 20.16 -6.49 14.26
N ARG A 334 21.37 -6.87 14.68
CA ARG A 334 22.54 -6.94 13.80
C ARG A 334 22.87 -8.40 13.49
N VAL A 335 22.95 -8.74 12.20
CA VAL A 335 23.25 -10.09 11.73
C VAL A 335 24.29 -9.99 10.61
N LEU A 336 25.46 -10.61 10.80
CA LEU A 336 26.58 -10.61 9.85
C LEU A 336 26.98 -9.20 9.35
N GLY A 337 27.11 -8.24 10.26
CA GLY A 337 27.45 -6.84 9.96
C GLY A 337 26.26 -5.95 9.58
N GLU A 338 25.17 -6.54 9.09
CA GLU A 338 24.00 -5.83 8.58
C GLU A 338 22.97 -5.52 9.66
N THR A 339 22.27 -4.39 9.54
CA THR A 339 21.24 -3.95 10.48
C THR A 339 19.84 -4.20 9.92
N TYR A 340 19.01 -4.86 10.72
CA TYR A 340 17.63 -5.17 10.38
C TYR A 340 16.65 -4.61 11.42
N LEU A 341 15.50 -4.14 10.95
CA LEU A 341 14.31 -3.97 11.78
C LEU A 341 13.63 -5.33 11.90
N PHE A 342 13.39 -5.78 13.13
CA PHE A 342 12.81 -7.08 13.42
C PHE A 342 11.35 -6.94 13.87
N THR A 343 10.47 -7.75 13.29
CA THR A 343 9.08 -7.85 13.73
C THR A 343 8.51 -9.24 13.51
N THR A 344 7.58 -9.66 14.36
CA THR A 344 6.76 -10.86 14.18
C THR A 344 5.58 -10.56 13.27
N THR A 345 5.26 -11.47 12.35
CA THR A 345 4.14 -11.33 11.42
C THR A 345 2.88 -12.02 11.95
N PRO A 346 1.64 -11.68 11.51
CA PRO A 346 0.40 -12.13 12.13
C PRO A 346 0.12 -13.59 11.77
N ASP A 347 0.75 -14.09 10.70
CA ASP A 347 0.78 -15.50 10.33
C ASP A 347 1.82 -16.30 11.14
N GLY A 348 2.43 -15.70 12.19
CA GLY A 348 3.39 -16.35 13.07
C GLY A 348 4.83 -16.39 12.54
N GLY A 349 5.10 -15.73 11.42
CA GLY A 349 6.43 -15.64 10.83
C GLY A 349 7.30 -14.55 11.47
N GLN A 350 8.52 -14.41 10.96
CA GLN A 350 9.46 -13.36 11.37
C GLN A 350 9.93 -12.57 10.15
N LEU A 351 10.00 -11.26 10.28
CA LEU A 351 10.43 -10.34 9.24
C LEU A 351 11.64 -9.54 9.71
N PHE A 352 12.67 -9.52 8.86
CA PHE A 352 13.91 -8.78 9.03
C PHE A 352 14.02 -7.79 7.87
N VAL A 353 13.64 -6.53 8.09
CA VAL A 353 13.72 -5.49 7.07
C VAL A 353 15.09 -4.84 7.08
N HIS A 354 15.81 -4.85 5.96
CA HIS A 354 17.13 -4.25 5.85
C HIS A 354 17.01 -2.72 5.86
N GLY A 355 17.63 -2.08 6.84
CA GLY A 355 17.51 -0.63 7.05
C GLY A 355 17.41 -0.23 8.52
N ARG A 356 17.31 1.09 8.77
CA ARG A 356 17.31 1.68 10.13
C ARG A 356 16.06 2.50 10.47
N ASP A 357 15.29 2.89 9.46
CA ASP A 357 14.09 3.71 9.64
C ASP A 357 12.88 2.84 10.01
N PRO A 358 12.30 2.99 11.22
CA PRO A 358 11.13 2.24 11.66
C PRO A 358 9.96 2.20 10.68
N ALA A 359 9.78 3.24 9.87
CA ALA A 359 8.69 3.32 8.90
C ALA A 359 8.81 2.29 7.76
N LEU A 360 9.99 1.68 7.56
CA LEU A 360 10.19 0.62 6.56
C LEU A 360 9.54 -0.72 6.94
N ALA A 361 9.27 -0.94 8.23
CA ALA A 361 8.88 -2.26 8.73
C ALA A 361 7.56 -2.77 8.13
N ASP A 362 6.61 -1.87 7.86
CA ASP A 362 5.29 -2.25 7.38
C ASP A 362 5.29 -2.62 5.88
N TYR A 363 6.21 -2.08 5.08
CA TYR A 363 6.22 -2.25 3.61
C TYR A 363 6.47 -3.70 3.15
N PHE A 364 7.19 -4.50 3.94
CA PHE A 364 7.60 -5.86 3.55
C PHE A 364 6.88 -6.97 4.33
N LEU A 365 5.81 -6.62 5.04
CA LEU A 365 4.94 -7.59 5.67
C LEU A 365 4.43 -8.61 4.63
N PRO A 366 4.37 -9.92 4.95
CA PRO A 366 4.11 -10.98 3.97
C PRO A 366 2.76 -10.83 3.25
N ASP A 367 1.75 -10.28 3.91
CA ASP A 367 0.44 -9.98 3.33
C ASP A 367 0.50 -8.88 2.26
N ARG A 368 1.55 -8.04 2.25
CA ARG A 368 1.78 -6.98 1.26
C ARG A 368 2.31 -7.44 -0.08
N TRP A 369 2.86 -8.65 -0.18
CA TRP A 369 3.50 -9.11 -1.41
C TRP A 369 3.33 -10.61 -1.72
N ARG A 370 2.96 -11.46 -0.76
CA ARG A 370 2.79 -12.91 -1.04
C ARG A 370 1.51 -13.22 -1.82
N ARG A 371 0.49 -12.36 -1.68
CA ARG A 371 -0.85 -12.53 -2.26
C ARG A 371 -1.14 -11.58 -3.43
N THR A 372 -0.18 -10.76 -3.81
CA THR A 372 -0.28 -9.89 -4.97
C THR A 372 -0.04 -10.69 -6.26
N PRO A 373 -0.61 -10.25 -7.40
CA PRO A 373 -0.27 -10.84 -8.70
C PRO A 373 1.25 -10.86 -8.91
N ARG A 374 1.75 -11.98 -9.43
CA ARG A 374 3.20 -12.22 -9.53
C ARG A 374 3.55 -12.90 -10.83
N THR A 375 4.70 -12.50 -11.38
CA THR A 375 5.30 -13.12 -12.56
C THR A 375 6.42 -14.03 -12.10
N ARG A 376 6.43 -15.28 -12.56
CA ARG A 376 7.48 -16.24 -12.24
C ARG A 376 8.67 -16.00 -13.18
N LEU A 377 9.82 -15.63 -12.64
CA LEU A 377 11.05 -15.36 -13.42
C LEU A 377 11.90 -16.63 -13.63
N SER A 378 11.72 -17.64 -12.79
CA SER A 378 12.45 -18.90 -12.90
C SER A 378 11.60 -20.08 -12.41
N GLU A 379 11.45 -21.09 -13.25
CA GLU A 379 10.81 -22.34 -12.85
C GLU A 379 11.63 -23.09 -11.80
N ALA A 380 12.93 -23.24 -12.03
CA ALA A 380 13.82 -24.02 -11.17
C ALA A 380 14.14 -23.34 -9.82
N SER A 381 14.19 -22.01 -9.77
CA SER A 381 14.72 -21.27 -8.60
C SER A 381 13.66 -20.57 -7.74
N GLN A 382 12.37 -20.77 -8.02
CA GLN A 382 11.25 -20.14 -7.29
C GLN A 382 11.46 -18.63 -7.07
N VAL A 383 11.75 -17.93 -8.18
CA VAL A 383 11.95 -16.47 -8.20
C VAL A 383 10.72 -15.83 -8.79
N TYR A 384 10.20 -14.82 -8.11
CA TYR A 384 8.97 -14.13 -8.49
C TYR A 384 9.17 -12.62 -8.46
N ARG A 385 8.67 -11.95 -9.49
CA ARG A 385 8.48 -10.50 -9.49
C ARG A 385 7.06 -10.19 -9.07
N THR A 386 6.87 -9.18 -8.24
CA THR A 386 5.53 -8.68 -7.90
C THR A 386 5.58 -7.18 -7.61
N ARG A 387 4.40 -6.57 -7.67
CA ARG A 387 4.17 -5.24 -7.14
C ARG A 387 3.46 -5.39 -5.80
N THR A 388 4.08 -4.89 -4.74
CA THR A 388 3.50 -4.90 -3.39
C THR A 388 2.23 -4.05 -3.33
N ARG A 389 1.46 -4.22 -2.26
CA ARG A 389 0.28 -3.40 -1.94
C ARG A 389 0.58 -1.90 -1.82
N ASP A 390 1.82 -1.52 -1.52
CA ASP A 390 2.26 -0.12 -1.49
C ASP A 390 2.80 0.36 -2.85
N HIS A 391 2.52 -0.37 -3.93
CA HIS A 391 2.98 -0.08 -5.29
C HIS A 391 4.51 -0.08 -5.46
N ILE A 392 5.23 -0.84 -4.63
CA ILE A 392 6.68 -1.03 -4.76
C ILE A 392 6.94 -2.32 -5.54
N HIS A 393 7.79 -2.25 -6.56
CA HIS A 393 8.24 -3.43 -7.28
C HIS A 393 9.33 -4.15 -6.54
N VAL A 394 9.17 -5.45 -6.35
CA VAL A 394 10.16 -6.30 -5.67
C VAL A 394 10.33 -7.62 -6.42
N VAL A 395 11.50 -8.21 -6.28
CA VAL A 395 11.73 -9.61 -6.62
C VAL A 395 11.97 -10.36 -5.33
N TYR A 396 11.20 -11.43 -5.11
CA TYR A 396 11.42 -12.30 -3.97
C TYR A 396 11.72 -13.74 -4.42
N ARG A 397 12.51 -14.43 -3.60
CA ARG A 397 13.04 -15.76 -3.89
C ARG A 397 13.02 -16.64 -2.67
N LEU A 398 12.65 -17.91 -2.84
CA LEU A 398 12.82 -18.93 -1.80
C LEU A 398 14.31 -19.23 -1.60
N SER A 399 14.83 -18.98 -0.40
CA SER A 399 16.18 -19.38 -0.01
C SER A 399 16.29 -20.90 0.04
N ARG A 400 17.43 -21.42 -0.39
CA ARG A 400 17.76 -22.84 -0.33
C ARG A 400 18.61 -23.21 0.89
N VAL A 401 18.69 -22.32 1.87
CA VAL A 401 19.36 -22.60 3.14
C VAL A 401 18.80 -23.90 3.74
N GLY A 402 19.68 -24.77 4.22
CA GLY A 402 19.25 -26.05 4.77
C GLY A 402 18.97 -27.15 3.76
N VAL A 403 19.04 -26.86 2.46
CA VAL A 403 18.86 -27.83 1.38
C VAL A 403 20.22 -28.26 0.83
N ARG A 404 20.42 -29.56 0.69
CA ARG A 404 21.61 -30.14 0.08
C ARG A 404 21.60 -29.84 -1.43
N PRO A 405 22.66 -29.23 -2.00
CA PRO A 405 22.76 -29.05 -3.44
C PRO A 405 22.68 -30.39 -4.20
N LEU A 406 21.75 -30.49 -5.15
CA LEU A 406 21.55 -31.67 -6.00
C LEU A 406 22.44 -31.57 -7.24
N VAL A 407 23.73 -31.87 -7.06
CA VAL A 407 24.74 -31.85 -8.12
C VAL A 407 25.51 -33.17 -8.15
N ASP A 408 25.97 -33.60 -9.32
CA ASP A 408 26.79 -34.80 -9.48
C ASP A 408 28.20 -34.55 -8.92
N PRO A 409 28.60 -35.21 -7.80
CA PRO A 409 29.86 -34.92 -7.13
C PRO A 409 31.11 -35.36 -7.91
N LEU A 410 30.98 -36.03 -9.06
CA LEU A 410 32.12 -36.51 -9.84
C LEU A 410 32.93 -35.37 -10.50
N SER A 411 32.33 -34.20 -10.71
CA SER A 411 33.07 -33.01 -11.17
C SER A 411 33.64 -32.22 -10.00
N SER A 412 34.86 -31.68 -10.16
CA SER A 412 35.53 -30.86 -9.13
C SER A 412 34.69 -29.65 -8.70
N ARG A 413 34.00 -29.00 -9.65
CA ARG A 413 33.08 -27.89 -9.36
C ARG A 413 31.88 -28.33 -8.52
N ALA A 414 31.23 -29.42 -8.89
CA ALA A 414 30.07 -29.91 -8.15
C ALA A 414 30.44 -30.44 -6.76
N ALA A 415 31.61 -31.06 -6.61
CA ALA A 415 32.14 -31.43 -5.30
C ALA A 415 32.26 -30.21 -4.38
N ARG A 416 32.80 -29.09 -4.90
CA ARG A 416 32.92 -27.82 -4.16
C ARG A 416 31.58 -27.17 -3.85
N ILE A 417 30.61 -27.23 -4.75
CA ILE A 417 29.23 -26.76 -4.49
C ILE A 417 28.61 -27.57 -3.35
N ARG A 418 28.76 -28.90 -3.37
CA ARG A 418 28.25 -29.80 -2.34
C ARG A 418 28.95 -29.59 -1.00
N GLU A 419 30.27 -29.38 -1.02
CA GLU A 419 31.08 -29.05 0.15
C GLU A 419 30.75 -27.67 0.73
N HIS A 420 30.38 -26.69 -0.09
CA HIS A 420 30.02 -25.36 0.42
C HIS A 420 28.58 -25.31 0.96
N GLY A 421 27.62 -25.95 0.28
CA GLY A 421 26.19 -25.80 0.56
C GLY A 421 25.61 -24.49 0.02
N TYR A 422 24.32 -24.24 0.25
CA TYR A 422 23.72 -22.94 -0.05
C TYR A 422 23.93 -21.95 1.09
N ASN A 423 24.18 -20.70 0.74
CA ASN A 423 24.25 -19.60 1.71
C ASN A 423 22.89 -19.38 2.38
N SER A 424 22.94 -18.95 3.64
CA SER A 424 21.78 -18.45 4.36
C SER A 424 21.28 -17.14 3.74
N PRO A 425 19.99 -16.78 3.90
CA PRO A 425 19.48 -15.50 3.42
C PRO A 425 20.24 -14.29 4.01
N PHE A 426 20.77 -14.40 5.24
CA PHE A 426 21.57 -13.36 5.88
C PHE A 426 22.96 -13.24 5.25
N GLU A 427 23.61 -14.37 4.93
CA GLU A 427 24.88 -14.36 4.20
C GLU A 427 24.71 -13.74 2.80
N GLU A 428 23.63 -14.06 2.09
CA GLU A 428 23.35 -13.48 0.78
C GLU A 428 23.24 -11.94 0.83
N VAL A 429 22.53 -11.40 1.83
CA VAL A 429 22.42 -9.95 2.03
C VAL A 429 23.78 -9.34 2.36
N ALA A 430 24.52 -9.92 3.31
CA ALA A 430 25.85 -9.41 3.70
C ALA A 430 26.86 -9.45 2.54
N ILE A 431 26.83 -10.50 1.71
CA ILE A 431 27.65 -10.60 0.50
C ILE A 431 27.27 -9.48 -0.49
N ALA A 432 25.97 -9.29 -0.75
CA ALA A 432 25.51 -8.30 -1.72
C ALA A 432 25.90 -6.86 -1.33
N GLU A 433 25.80 -6.53 -0.03
CA GLU A 433 26.21 -5.25 0.53
C GLU A 433 27.72 -5.04 0.41
N ARG A 434 28.52 -6.02 0.84
CA ARG A 434 29.97 -5.93 0.79
C ARG A 434 30.54 -5.83 -0.64
N LEU A 435 29.96 -6.58 -1.58
CA LEU A 435 30.32 -6.45 -3.00
C LEU A 435 30.01 -5.05 -3.52
N ARG A 436 28.87 -4.47 -3.10
CA ARG A 436 28.49 -3.11 -3.49
C ARG A 436 29.41 -2.04 -2.91
N GLU A 437 29.84 -2.19 -1.66
CA GLU A 437 30.87 -1.34 -1.05
C GLU A 437 32.20 -1.38 -1.83
N MET A 438 32.51 -2.52 -2.46
CA MET A 438 33.69 -2.70 -3.31
C MET A 438 33.45 -2.29 -4.78
N GLY A 439 32.32 -1.66 -5.10
CA GLY A 439 31.99 -1.17 -6.43
C GLY A 439 31.56 -2.26 -7.43
N ILE A 440 31.22 -3.47 -6.95
CA ILE A 440 30.63 -4.52 -7.77
C ILE A 440 29.11 -4.35 -7.77
N GLY A 441 28.51 -4.22 -8.95
CA GLY A 441 27.07 -4.00 -9.09
C GLY A 441 26.27 -5.22 -8.61
N THR A 442 25.35 -4.99 -7.66
CA THR A 442 24.48 -6.02 -7.08
C THR A 442 23.02 -5.57 -7.07
N THR A 443 22.08 -6.53 -7.10
CA THR A 443 20.69 -6.24 -6.74
C THR A 443 20.62 -5.84 -5.27
N VAL A 444 19.75 -4.88 -4.95
CA VAL A 444 19.68 -4.29 -3.60
C VAL A 444 18.77 -5.14 -2.71
N PRO A 445 19.23 -5.65 -1.57
CA PRO A 445 18.39 -6.38 -0.63
C PRO A 445 17.40 -5.44 0.08
N ARG A 446 16.20 -5.94 0.38
CA ARG A 446 15.14 -5.17 1.06
C ARG A 446 14.71 -5.80 2.36
N ALA A 447 14.48 -7.11 2.37
CA ALA A 447 14.06 -7.82 3.58
C ALA A 447 14.28 -9.33 3.48
N ILE A 448 14.24 -10.00 4.63
CA ILE A 448 14.19 -11.46 4.76
C ILE A 448 12.94 -11.80 5.55
N TYR A 449 12.14 -12.74 5.04
CA TYR A 449 10.94 -13.23 5.71
C TYR A 449 11.06 -14.73 5.99
N ARG A 450 10.97 -15.12 7.26
CA ARG A 450 10.81 -16.52 7.70
C ARG A 450 9.32 -16.84 7.79
N THR A 451 8.90 -17.96 7.20
CA THR A 451 7.51 -18.41 7.26
C THR A 451 7.04 -18.69 8.69
N GLY A 452 5.76 -18.45 8.96
CA GLY A 452 5.14 -18.83 10.23
C GLY A 452 4.70 -20.30 10.29
N HIS A 453 4.38 -20.90 9.14
CA HIS A 453 4.16 -22.35 9.06
C HIS A 453 5.50 -23.08 9.04
N GLU A 454 5.49 -24.29 9.59
CA GLU A 454 6.65 -25.18 9.55
C GLU A 454 6.76 -25.88 8.20
N THR A 455 7.98 -25.95 7.70
CA THR A 455 8.36 -26.75 6.53
C THR A 455 9.50 -27.67 6.93
N VAL A 456 9.40 -28.95 6.55
CA VAL A 456 10.39 -29.96 6.88
C VAL A 456 10.82 -30.69 5.61
N HIS A 457 12.10 -30.57 5.26
CA HIS A 457 12.66 -31.30 4.13
C HIS A 457 12.87 -32.79 4.45
N ALA A 458 12.82 -33.64 3.43
CA ALA A 458 13.17 -35.05 3.56
C ALA A 458 14.63 -35.19 4.06
N PRO A 459 14.96 -36.16 4.95
CA PRO A 459 16.29 -36.24 5.57
C PRO A 459 17.47 -36.22 4.59
N HIS A 460 17.34 -36.86 3.43
CA HIS A 460 18.39 -36.93 2.41
C HIS A 460 18.62 -35.61 1.65
N LEU A 461 17.70 -34.65 1.75
CA LEU A 461 17.79 -33.31 1.18
C LEU A 461 18.29 -32.27 2.19
N ARG A 462 18.54 -32.63 3.45
CA ARG A 462 18.93 -31.67 4.49
C ARG A 462 20.42 -31.38 4.47
N ASP A 463 20.76 -30.14 4.82
CA ASP A 463 22.11 -29.66 5.06
C ASP A 463 22.13 -28.80 6.34
N PRO A 464 22.51 -29.37 7.51
CA PRO A 464 22.35 -28.68 8.79
C PRO A 464 23.40 -27.58 9.04
N ARG A 465 24.48 -27.55 8.25
CA ARG A 465 25.71 -26.79 8.54
C ARG A 465 25.45 -25.33 8.83
N ARG A 466 24.62 -24.65 8.03
CA ARG A 466 24.32 -23.22 8.25
C ARG A 466 23.50 -22.96 9.51
N PHE A 467 22.67 -23.89 9.96
CA PHE A 467 21.97 -23.76 11.23
C PHE A 467 22.92 -23.94 12.42
N GLU A 468 23.94 -24.81 12.28
CA GLU A 468 24.96 -25.04 13.30
C GLU A 468 25.98 -23.88 13.36
N ASP A 469 26.54 -23.49 12.20
CA ASP A 469 27.54 -22.41 12.06
C ASP A 469 27.01 -21.07 12.59
N HIS A 470 25.70 -20.82 12.41
CA HIS A 470 25.06 -19.54 12.73
C HIS A 470 24.18 -19.62 13.98
N ALA A 471 24.30 -20.69 14.79
CA ALA A 471 23.46 -20.90 15.98
C ALA A 471 23.55 -19.76 17.02
N ALA A 472 24.66 -19.02 17.03
CA ALA A 472 24.89 -17.88 17.92
C ALA A 472 24.16 -16.59 17.49
N LEU A 473 23.63 -16.54 16.26
CA LEU A 473 22.89 -15.38 15.78
C LEU A 473 21.44 -15.48 16.24
N VAL A 474 21.01 -14.53 17.07
CA VAL A 474 19.71 -14.56 17.75
C VAL A 474 18.83 -13.36 17.43
N THR A 475 17.51 -13.58 17.53
CA THR A 475 16.48 -12.56 17.43
C THR A 475 16.45 -11.70 18.69
N PRO A 476 15.91 -10.47 18.63
CA PRO A 476 15.78 -9.59 19.79
C PRO A 476 14.53 -9.92 20.65
N GLU A 477 13.94 -11.10 20.48
CA GLU A 477 12.81 -11.58 21.29
C GLU A 477 13.26 -11.90 22.72
N ASP A 478 12.30 -11.99 23.66
CA ASP A 478 12.55 -12.41 25.03
C ASP A 478 11.71 -13.68 25.35
N PRO A 479 12.34 -14.87 25.46
CA PRO A 479 13.77 -15.12 25.32
C PRO A 479 14.26 -15.06 23.86
N PRO A 480 15.56 -14.78 23.61
CA PRO A 480 16.13 -14.76 22.26
C PRO A 480 16.06 -16.13 21.58
N GLY A 481 15.58 -16.17 20.33
CA GLY A 481 15.56 -17.36 19.49
C GLY A 481 16.61 -17.31 18.38
N PRO A 482 16.98 -18.43 17.74
CA PRO A 482 17.93 -18.40 16.61
C PRO A 482 17.31 -17.72 15.39
N VAL A 483 18.10 -16.93 14.64
CA VAL A 483 17.64 -16.29 13.40
C VAL A 483 17.37 -17.29 12.28
N LEU A 484 18.09 -18.43 12.28
CA LEU A 484 17.92 -19.54 11.36
C LEU A 484 17.27 -20.75 12.06
N SER A 485 16.22 -21.30 11.48
CA SER A 485 15.53 -22.49 11.96
C SER A 485 15.37 -23.54 10.86
N PRO A 486 15.72 -24.81 11.10
CA PRO A 486 15.61 -25.89 10.12
C PRO A 486 14.16 -26.34 9.85
N ARG A 487 13.19 -25.75 10.57
CA ARG A 487 11.76 -26.08 10.45
C ARG A 487 10.97 -25.01 9.69
N HIS A 488 11.61 -24.00 9.11
CA HIS A 488 10.90 -22.93 8.40
C HIS A 488 11.60 -22.58 7.09
N ASP A 489 10.81 -22.12 6.14
CA ASP A 489 11.30 -21.59 4.88
C ASP A 489 11.64 -20.10 5.03
N TYR A 490 12.57 -19.64 4.20
CA TYR A 490 13.01 -18.26 4.16
C TYR A 490 12.83 -17.69 2.76
N TYR A 491 12.23 -16.50 2.67
CA TYR A 491 12.17 -15.70 1.45
C TYR A 491 13.11 -14.50 1.56
N THR A 492 13.96 -14.30 0.56
CA THR A 492 14.73 -13.06 0.39
C THR A 492 13.97 -12.13 -0.53
N ILE A 493 13.83 -10.86 -0.16
CA ILE A 493 13.17 -9.81 -0.92
C ILE A 493 14.23 -8.82 -1.37
N TRP A 494 14.28 -8.58 -2.67
CA TRP A 494 15.23 -7.71 -3.35
C TRP A 494 14.46 -6.63 -4.11
N ASP A 495 15.16 -5.57 -4.46
CA ASP A 495 14.67 -4.60 -5.43
C ASP A 495 14.38 -5.27 -6.78
N ALA A 496 13.57 -4.60 -7.60
CA ALA A 496 13.17 -5.13 -8.90
C ALA A 496 14.38 -5.41 -9.81
N TYR A 497 14.36 -6.56 -10.50
CA TYR A 497 15.41 -6.94 -11.45
C TYR A 497 15.26 -6.11 -12.72
N ARG A 498 16.04 -5.03 -12.81
CA ARG A 498 15.88 -3.93 -13.77
C ARG A 498 17.12 -3.72 -14.64
N GLY A 499 17.87 -4.79 -14.86
CA GLY A 499 19.10 -4.78 -15.67
C GLY A 499 20.34 -4.30 -14.92
N GLY A 500 21.36 -3.91 -15.67
CA GLY A 500 22.67 -3.46 -15.18
C GLY A 500 22.77 -1.96 -14.88
N THR A 501 21.84 -1.15 -15.41
CA THR A 501 21.85 0.31 -15.23
C THR A 501 21.40 0.67 -13.80
N PRO A 502 22.14 1.52 -13.07
CA PRO A 502 21.75 1.94 -11.73
C PRO A 502 20.37 2.62 -11.77
N TRP A 503 19.43 2.06 -11.03
CA TRP A 503 18.16 2.72 -10.76
C TRP A 503 18.42 3.96 -9.89
N ARG A 504 17.88 5.12 -10.28
CA ARG A 504 18.08 6.39 -9.56
C ARG A 504 16.78 7.17 -9.46
N GLU A 505 16.56 7.78 -8.30
CA GLU A 505 15.41 8.64 -8.06
C GLU A 505 15.60 10.01 -8.72
N PRO A 506 14.57 10.56 -9.39
CA PRO A 506 14.58 11.96 -9.83
C PRO A 506 14.81 12.90 -8.65
N GLY A 507 15.73 13.85 -8.80
CA GLY A 507 15.91 14.94 -7.83
C GLY A 507 17.02 14.77 -6.79
N ARG A 508 17.73 13.63 -6.77
CA ARG A 508 18.99 13.48 -6.03
C ARG A 508 20.17 13.46 -6.99
N GLU A 509 20.78 14.63 -7.14
CA GLU A 509 22.06 14.86 -7.83
C GLU A 509 21.96 14.85 -9.37
N GLY A 510 22.55 15.88 -10.00
CA GLY A 510 22.48 16.15 -11.44
C GLY A 510 23.21 15.13 -12.32
N MET A 511 22.83 13.85 -12.25
CA MET A 511 23.36 12.73 -13.03
C MET A 511 22.22 11.93 -13.66
N PRO A 512 22.41 11.31 -14.84
CA PRO A 512 21.37 10.54 -15.52
C PRO A 512 20.95 9.30 -14.72
N GLY A 513 19.68 8.88 -14.87
CA GLY A 513 19.05 7.81 -14.10
C GLY A 513 17.97 7.04 -14.87
N THR A 514 17.26 6.12 -14.21
CA THR A 514 16.15 5.36 -14.82
C THR A 514 14.95 5.24 -13.89
N MET A 515 13.74 5.17 -14.45
CA MET A 515 12.50 4.91 -13.72
C MET A 515 11.51 4.10 -14.54
N ASP A 516 10.48 3.52 -13.92
CA ASP A 516 9.45 2.79 -14.67
C ASP A 516 8.64 3.72 -15.58
N LEU A 517 8.29 3.26 -16.78
CA LEU A 517 7.38 4.00 -17.66
C LEU A 517 6.01 4.22 -17.01
N ALA A 518 5.50 3.23 -16.28
CA ALA A 518 4.29 3.38 -15.47
C ALA A 518 4.43 4.51 -14.43
N ARG A 519 5.58 4.58 -13.75
CA ARG A 519 5.88 5.65 -12.80
C ARG A 519 6.02 7.00 -13.48
N ALA A 520 6.63 7.08 -14.66
CA ALA A 520 6.78 8.33 -15.40
C ALA A 520 5.41 8.93 -15.77
N VAL A 521 4.39 8.09 -16.02
CA VAL A 521 3.00 8.53 -16.21
C VAL A 521 2.40 9.02 -14.89
N ASP A 522 2.57 8.27 -13.81
CA ASP A 522 2.02 8.64 -12.50
C ASP A 522 2.61 9.94 -11.95
N ASP A 523 3.90 10.17 -12.18
CA ASP A 523 4.64 11.37 -11.79
C ASP A 523 4.42 12.52 -12.81
N ALA A 524 3.55 12.32 -13.82
CA ALA A 524 3.21 13.27 -14.87
C ALA A 524 4.41 13.79 -15.71
N LEU A 525 5.47 12.97 -15.83
CA LEU A 525 6.64 13.25 -16.67
C LEU A 525 6.39 12.88 -18.15
N ILE A 526 5.42 11.99 -18.39
CA ILE A 526 5.00 11.49 -19.71
C ILE A 526 3.47 11.41 -19.71
N ALA A 527 2.83 11.78 -20.82
CA ALA A 527 1.39 11.63 -20.97
C ALA A 527 1.00 10.14 -21.15
N ALA A 528 -0.21 9.76 -20.71
CA ALA A 528 -0.62 8.35 -20.69
C ALA A 528 -0.73 7.71 -22.09
N ASP A 529 -1.03 8.52 -23.10
CA ASP A 529 -1.05 8.19 -24.52
C ASP A 529 0.37 8.08 -25.12
N GLU A 530 1.27 9.02 -24.77
CA GLU A 530 2.70 8.94 -25.12
C GLU A 530 3.34 7.65 -24.58
N ALA A 531 3.01 7.28 -23.34
CA ALA A 531 3.49 6.03 -22.74
C ALA A 531 2.91 4.78 -23.41
N GLU A 532 1.63 4.81 -23.82
CA GLU A 532 1.04 3.69 -24.57
C GLU A 532 1.69 3.53 -25.94
N ALA A 533 1.90 4.64 -26.65
CA ALA A 533 2.60 4.63 -27.92
C ALA A 533 4.03 4.08 -27.77
N CYS A 534 4.75 4.49 -26.71
CA CYS A 534 6.07 3.98 -26.37
C CYS A 534 6.07 2.45 -26.13
N LEU A 535 5.09 1.93 -25.39
CA LEU A 535 4.96 0.49 -25.14
C LEU A 535 4.71 -0.28 -26.44
N VAL A 536 3.75 0.16 -27.25
CA VAL A 536 3.41 -0.46 -28.54
C VAL A 536 4.60 -0.46 -29.48
N GLN A 537 5.30 0.67 -29.58
CA GLN A 537 6.50 0.80 -30.40
C GLN A 537 7.64 -0.10 -29.92
N THR A 538 7.83 -0.20 -28.60
CA THR A 538 8.85 -1.08 -28.00
C THR A 538 8.58 -2.54 -28.34
N ARG A 539 7.32 -3.00 -28.18
CA ARG A 539 6.92 -4.36 -28.57
C ARG A 539 7.21 -4.65 -30.04
N ALA A 540 6.82 -3.74 -30.94
CA ALA A 540 7.07 -3.89 -32.38
C ALA A 540 8.57 -3.89 -32.74
N ARG A 541 9.42 -3.16 -32.01
CA ARG A 541 10.89 -3.18 -32.20
C ARG A 541 11.49 -4.51 -31.78
N LEU A 542 11.07 -5.05 -30.64
CA LEU A 542 11.49 -6.36 -30.15
C LEU A 542 11.05 -7.49 -31.12
N GLU A 543 9.81 -7.46 -31.58
CA GLU A 543 9.28 -8.46 -32.53
C GLU A 543 10.06 -8.50 -33.85
N ARG A 544 10.46 -7.34 -34.39
CA ARG A 544 11.32 -7.27 -35.59
C ARG A 544 12.69 -7.91 -35.39
N ARG A 545 13.13 -8.11 -34.14
CA ARG A 545 14.37 -8.80 -33.78
C ARG A 545 14.15 -10.25 -33.35
N GLY A 546 12.91 -10.75 -33.39
CA GLY A 546 12.56 -12.08 -32.90
C GLY A 546 12.63 -12.20 -31.38
N LEU A 547 12.62 -11.08 -30.66
CA LEU A 547 12.61 -11.05 -29.20
C LEU A 547 11.17 -11.12 -28.67
N PRO A 548 10.93 -11.79 -27.54
CA PRO A 548 9.60 -11.87 -26.94
C PRO A 548 9.13 -10.49 -26.47
N SER A 549 7.95 -10.09 -26.93
CA SER A 549 7.24 -8.86 -26.55
C SER A 549 5.93 -9.12 -25.81
N GLU A 550 5.44 -10.36 -25.85
CA GLU A 550 4.17 -10.78 -25.26
C GLU A 550 4.21 -10.63 -23.74
N GLY A 551 3.19 -9.98 -23.18
CA GLY A 551 3.09 -9.75 -21.74
C GLY A 551 3.96 -8.61 -21.21
N LEU A 552 4.78 -7.97 -22.05
CA LEU A 552 5.56 -6.77 -21.66
C LEU A 552 4.62 -5.62 -21.35
N ASP A 553 4.67 -5.03 -20.16
CA ASP A 553 3.83 -3.91 -19.75
C ASP A 553 4.65 -2.65 -19.42
N ARG A 554 3.99 -1.55 -19.03
CA ARG A 554 4.66 -0.29 -18.69
C ARG A 554 5.58 -0.39 -17.46
N GLU A 555 5.45 -1.42 -16.65
CA GLU A 555 6.28 -1.67 -15.46
C GLU A 555 7.57 -2.42 -15.82
N ASP A 556 7.64 -2.99 -17.03
CA ASP A 556 8.82 -3.65 -17.58
C ASP A 556 9.79 -2.68 -18.28
N LEU A 557 9.30 -1.53 -18.74
CA LEU A 557 10.09 -0.52 -19.47
C LEU A 557 10.68 0.48 -18.49
N LEU A 558 11.99 0.68 -18.57
CA LEU A 558 12.70 1.70 -17.80
C LEU A 558 12.97 2.90 -18.68
N VAL A 559 12.36 4.03 -18.35
CA VAL A 559 12.60 5.33 -18.97
C VAL A 559 13.92 5.89 -18.49
N GLU A 560 14.74 6.35 -19.42
CA GLU A 560 15.98 7.06 -19.12
C GLU A 560 15.70 8.52 -18.76
N LEU A 561 16.43 9.02 -17.76
CA LEU A 561 16.30 10.37 -17.24
C LEU A 561 17.57 11.17 -17.51
N GLU A 562 17.40 12.43 -17.90
CA GLU A 562 18.45 13.44 -17.93
C GLU A 562 18.91 13.80 -16.50
N PRO A 563 20.11 14.39 -16.33
CA PRO A 563 20.57 14.97 -15.06
C PRO A 563 19.56 15.83 -14.30
N GLY A 564 18.66 16.52 -15.02
CA GLY A 564 17.60 17.35 -14.43
C GLY A 564 16.35 16.59 -13.99
N GLY A 565 16.31 15.26 -14.13
CA GLY A 565 15.15 14.40 -13.84
C GLY A 565 14.09 14.40 -14.94
N ALA A 566 14.30 15.14 -16.03
CA ALA A 566 13.43 15.10 -17.21
C ALA A 566 13.62 13.79 -17.98
N VAL A 567 12.54 13.30 -18.59
CA VAL A 567 12.59 12.11 -19.44
C VAL A 567 13.41 12.39 -20.69
N ARG A 568 14.43 11.56 -20.92
CA ARG A 568 15.27 11.58 -22.11
C ARG A 568 14.43 11.16 -23.33
N ARG A 569 14.52 11.96 -24.39
CA ARG A 569 13.82 11.70 -25.66
C ARG A 569 14.83 11.55 -26.79
N THR A 570 14.50 10.67 -27.72
CA THR A 570 15.27 10.32 -28.93
C THR A 570 14.45 10.65 -30.17
N ALA A 571 15.04 10.51 -31.36
CA ALA A 571 14.29 10.67 -32.62
C ALA A 571 13.12 9.65 -32.71
N GLU A 572 13.27 8.52 -32.02
CA GLU A 572 12.30 7.43 -31.95
C GLU A 572 11.27 7.62 -30.82
N GLY A 573 11.31 8.70 -30.04
CA GLY A 573 10.39 8.96 -28.93
C GLY A 573 11.04 8.84 -27.55
N VAL A 574 10.28 8.40 -26.55
CA VAL A 574 10.77 8.22 -25.17
C VAL A 574 11.91 7.20 -25.15
N ALA A 575 13.05 7.59 -24.57
CA ALA A 575 14.18 6.70 -24.41
C ALA A 575 13.88 5.66 -23.32
N VAL A 576 13.83 4.38 -23.70
CA VAL A 576 13.56 3.27 -22.79
C VAL A 576 14.61 2.18 -22.93
N ILE A 577 14.82 1.45 -21.85
CA ILE A 577 15.70 0.29 -21.76
C ILE A 577 14.97 -0.87 -21.06
N LEU A 578 15.42 -2.10 -21.33
CA LEU A 578 14.87 -3.33 -20.79
C LEU A 578 15.95 -4.13 -20.06
N GLY A 579 15.56 -4.85 -19.01
CA GLY A 579 16.43 -5.77 -18.27
C GLY A 579 16.24 -7.22 -18.72
N LEU A 580 17.35 -7.95 -18.83
CA LEU A 580 17.38 -9.39 -19.11
C LEU A 580 18.60 -10.05 -18.47
N ASP A 581 18.66 -11.38 -18.41
CA ASP A 581 19.86 -12.09 -17.97
C ASP A 581 20.80 -12.45 -19.13
N ALA A 582 22.09 -12.63 -18.83
CA ALA A 582 23.12 -12.83 -19.84
C ALA A 582 22.97 -14.14 -20.63
N LEU A 583 22.37 -15.18 -20.04
CA LEU A 583 22.11 -16.42 -20.77
C LEU A 583 21.00 -16.21 -21.79
N THR A 584 19.91 -15.56 -21.38
CA THR A 584 18.83 -15.18 -22.29
C THR A 584 19.34 -14.28 -23.42
N ALA A 585 20.21 -13.30 -23.13
CA ALA A 585 20.82 -12.46 -24.16
C ALA A 585 21.62 -13.28 -25.19
N TYR A 586 22.36 -14.31 -24.74
CA TYR A 586 23.08 -15.24 -25.62
C TYR A 586 22.12 -16.14 -26.43
N GLU A 587 21.09 -16.70 -25.79
CA GLU A 587 20.10 -17.58 -26.45
C GLU A 587 19.35 -16.88 -27.59
N TYR A 588 19.10 -15.57 -27.46
CA TYR A 588 18.49 -14.75 -28.51
C TYR A 588 19.51 -14.09 -29.46
N GLY A 589 20.81 -14.41 -29.35
CA GLY A 589 21.84 -13.88 -30.24
C GLY A 589 22.18 -12.40 -30.06
N LEU A 590 21.84 -11.81 -28.91
CA LEU A 590 22.21 -10.44 -28.54
C LEU A 590 23.65 -10.34 -28.01
N LEU A 591 24.16 -11.45 -27.48
CA LEU A 591 25.57 -11.67 -27.19
C LEU A 591 26.07 -12.85 -28.03
N ASP A 592 27.26 -12.72 -28.61
CA ASP A 592 27.95 -13.87 -29.17
C ASP A 592 28.65 -14.71 -28.08
N ASP A 593 29.27 -15.81 -28.50
CA ASP A 593 29.96 -16.74 -27.61
C ASP A 593 31.18 -16.10 -26.90
N GLU A 594 31.87 -15.17 -27.56
CA GLU A 594 33.03 -14.48 -26.99
C GLU A 594 32.57 -13.49 -25.91
N ASP A 595 31.60 -12.64 -26.24
CA ASP A 595 31.01 -11.65 -25.33
C ASP A 595 30.34 -12.31 -24.12
N TYR A 596 29.58 -13.39 -24.32
CA TYR A 596 28.96 -14.13 -23.22
C TYR A 596 30.02 -14.69 -22.25
N ARG A 597 31.07 -15.34 -22.78
CA ARG A 597 32.15 -15.87 -21.95
C ARG A 597 32.94 -14.76 -21.27
N ALA A 598 33.14 -13.62 -21.94
CA ALA A 598 33.80 -12.46 -21.37
C ALA A 598 33.01 -11.88 -20.19
N VAL A 599 31.69 -11.75 -20.31
CA VAL A 599 30.78 -11.30 -19.23
C VAL A 599 30.91 -12.20 -17.99
N VAL A 600 30.84 -13.53 -18.18
CA VAL A 600 30.92 -14.48 -17.07
C VAL A 600 32.32 -14.48 -16.42
N ARG A 601 33.37 -14.55 -17.24
CA ARG A 601 34.77 -14.54 -16.78
C ARG A 601 35.09 -13.27 -16.00
N ARG A 602 34.69 -12.10 -16.51
CA ARG A 602 34.97 -10.82 -15.89
C ARG A 602 34.28 -10.66 -14.54
N MET A 603 33.04 -11.12 -14.41
CA MET A 603 32.39 -11.12 -13.10
C MET A 603 33.14 -12.05 -12.12
N ASP A 604 33.60 -13.23 -12.55
CA ASP A 604 34.40 -14.11 -11.70
C ASP A 604 35.72 -13.45 -11.27
N GLU A 605 36.44 -12.79 -12.17
CA GLU A 605 37.65 -12.03 -11.88
C GLU A 605 37.41 -10.91 -10.87
N ARG A 606 36.33 -10.13 -11.04
CA ARG A 606 35.93 -9.07 -10.09
C ARG A 606 35.59 -9.65 -8.72
N LEU A 607 34.86 -10.77 -8.66
CA LEU A 607 34.56 -11.44 -7.40
C LEU A 607 35.84 -11.92 -6.72
N ARG A 608 36.77 -12.54 -7.46
CA ARG A 608 38.05 -13.01 -6.90
C ARG A 608 38.91 -11.87 -6.37
N ALA A 609 38.96 -10.75 -7.09
CA ALA A 609 39.64 -9.54 -6.65
C ALA A 609 39.01 -8.94 -5.36
N ALA A 610 37.73 -9.22 -5.12
CA ALA A 610 36.99 -8.84 -3.92
C ALA A 610 37.02 -9.91 -2.81
N ASP A 611 37.90 -10.92 -2.90
CA ASP A 611 37.98 -12.08 -2.00
C ASP A 611 36.74 -13.00 -2.02
N PHE A 612 36.00 -13.04 -3.12
CA PHE A 612 34.85 -13.91 -3.32
C PHE A 612 35.01 -14.84 -4.50
N GLU A 613 34.24 -15.92 -4.49
CA GLU A 613 34.17 -16.85 -5.60
C GLU A 613 32.75 -17.31 -5.82
N LYS A 614 32.30 -17.27 -7.07
CA LYS A 614 31.03 -17.88 -7.44
C LYS A 614 31.29 -19.34 -7.78
N LEU A 615 30.72 -20.27 -7.02
CA LEU A 615 30.89 -21.71 -7.25
C LEU A 615 30.08 -22.21 -8.46
N ASP A 616 29.04 -21.46 -8.81
CA ASP A 616 28.19 -21.71 -9.97
C ASP A 616 28.11 -20.47 -10.87
N PRO A 617 29.18 -20.12 -11.62
CA PRO A 617 29.12 -19.06 -12.63
C PRO A 617 28.14 -19.46 -13.72
N ASN A 618 27.13 -18.63 -13.91
CA ASN A 618 26.02 -18.85 -14.83
C ASN A 618 25.48 -17.48 -15.28
N GLY A 619 25.23 -17.30 -16.59
CA GLY A 619 24.68 -16.07 -17.15
C GLY A 619 23.33 -15.65 -16.56
N ARG A 620 22.52 -16.61 -16.08
CA ARG A 620 21.25 -16.34 -15.39
C ARG A 620 21.39 -15.58 -14.07
N HIS A 621 22.62 -15.46 -13.57
CA HIS A 621 22.94 -14.72 -12.35
C HIS A 621 23.41 -13.29 -12.65
N LEU A 622 23.51 -12.90 -13.92
CA LEU A 622 24.05 -11.63 -14.37
C LEU A 622 22.97 -10.89 -15.15
N LEU A 623 22.49 -9.78 -14.60
CA LEU A 623 21.54 -8.90 -15.25
C LEU A 623 22.27 -7.93 -16.17
N LEU A 624 21.72 -7.79 -17.38
CA LEU A 624 22.14 -6.89 -18.44
C LEU A 624 21.02 -5.89 -18.73
N THR A 625 21.38 -4.82 -19.43
CA THR A 625 20.42 -3.85 -19.95
C THR A 625 20.55 -3.78 -21.47
N MET A 626 19.42 -3.66 -22.17
CA MET A 626 19.37 -3.43 -23.62
C MET A 626 18.40 -2.30 -24.00
N ASP A 627 18.61 -1.70 -25.18
CA ASP A 627 17.59 -0.89 -25.85
C ASP A 627 16.55 -1.78 -26.57
N PRO A 628 15.41 -1.23 -27.03
CA PRO A 628 14.39 -2.00 -27.76
C PRO A 628 14.84 -2.56 -29.12
N ASP A 629 16.00 -2.16 -29.64
CA ASP A 629 16.57 -2.73 -30.86
C ASP A 629 17.52 -3.90 -30.58
N GLY A 630 17.65 -4.30 -29.30
CA GLY A 630 18.49 -5.41 -28.85
C GLY A 630 19.94 -5.03 -28.61
N ARG A 631 20.30 -3.74 -28.58
CA ARG A 631 21.68 -3.31 -28.29
C ARG A 631 21.94 -3.33 -26.80
N ILE A 632 22.95 -4.10 -26.38
CA ILE A 632 23.36 -4.23 -24.98
C ILE A 632 24.14 -2.98 -24.54
N VAL A 633 23.78 -2.46 -23.37
CA VAL A 633 24.45 -1.31 -22.74
C VAL A 633 25.86 -1.70 -22.29
N ARG A 634 26.82 -0.84 -22.63
CA ARG A 634 28.24 -1.00 -22.31
C ARG A 634 28.75 0.18 -21.48
N THR A 635 29.80 -0.03 -20.70
CA THR A 635 30.55 1.00 -19.98
C THR A 635 31.35 1.87 -20.96
N ASP A 636 31.91 2.98 -20.48
CA ASP A 636 32.77 3.86 -21.28
C ASP A 636 34.01 3.14 -21.84
N SER A 637 34.46 2.08 -21.15
CA SER A 637 35.53 1.17 -21.60
C SER A 637 35.09 0.17 -22.69
N GLY A 638 33.83 0.22 -23.14
CA GLY A 638 33.27 -0.68 -24.16
C GLY A 638 32.82 -2.05 -23.65
N GLU A 639 32.80 -2.26 -22.34
CA GLU A 639 32.52 -3.56 -21.74
C GLU A 639 31.05 -3.67 -21.35
N VAL A 640 30.45 -4.87 -21.45
CA VAL A 640 29.04 -5.06 -21.10
C VAL A 640 28.78 -4.74 -19.62
N LEU A 641 27.83 -3.84 -19.38
CA LEU A 641 27.43 -3.45 -18.02
C LEU A 641 26.65 -4.60 -17.37
N THR A 642 27.11 -5.06 -16.20
CA THR A 642 26.62 -6.29 -15.55
C THR A 642 26.35 -6.07 -14.07
N VAL A 643 25.23 -6.62 -13.59
CA VAL A 643 24.84 -6.64 -12.18
C VAL A 643 24.62 -8.08 -11.71
N LEU A 644 25.20 -8.47 -10.57
CA LEU A 644 25.01 -9.77 -9.96
C LEU A 644 23.68 -9.82 -9.19
N CYS A 645 22.83 -10.81 -9.47
CA CYS A 645 21.49 -10.94 -8.86
C CYS A 645 21.28 -12.24 -8.06
N ASN A 646 22.30 -13.08 -7.93
CA ASN A 646 22.19 -14.35 -7.20
C ASN A 646 23.46 -14.67 -6.37
N PHE A 647 23.27 -14.69 -5.06
CA PHE A 647 24.33 -14.86 -4.06
C PHE A 647 24.33 -16.23 -3.36
N ALA A 648 23.45 -17.16 -3.77
CA ALA A 648 23.22 -18.43 -3.06
C ALA A 648 24.45 -19.37 -3.01
N LEU A 649 25.34 -19.25 -4.00
CA LEU A 649 26.57 -20.04 -4.14
C LEU A 649 27.78 -19.13 -4.35
N VAL A 650 27.87 -18.07 -3.54
CA VAL A 650 29.03 -17.17 -3.48
C VAL A 650 29.78 -17.45 -2.18
N ARG A 651 31.05 -17.79 -2.27
CA ARG A 651 31.90 -18.16 -1.14
C ARG A 651 32.95 -17.08 -0.93
N SER A 652 33.19 -16.68 0.32
CA SER A 652 34.36 -15.87 0.65
C SER A 652 35.62 -16.74 0.69
N LEU A 653 36.73 -16.24 0.14
CA LEU A 653 38.00 -16.95 0.03
C LEU A 653 38.87 -16.81 1.29
N TYR A 654 39.00 -15.60 1.83
CA TYR A 654 39.97 -15.31 2.90
C TYR A 654 39.35 -14.62 4.12
N ARG A 655 38.35 -13.76 3.92
CA ARG A 655 37.77 -12.95 5.02
C ARG A 655 36.40 -13.50 5.41
N PRO A 656 36.20 -13.99 6.64
CA PRO A 656 34.87 -14.42 7.06
C PRO A 656 33.87 -13.26 6.97
N LEU A 657 32.61 -13.60 6.68
CA LEU A 657 31.47 -12.71 6.82
C LEU A 657 31.25 -12.53 8.34
N ARG A 658 31.86 -11.53 8.97
CA ARG A 658 31.67 -11.20 10.38
C ARG A 658 31.39 -9.73 10.53
#